data_AF-A0A1H8KI18-F1
#
_entry.id   AF-A0A1H8KI18-F1
#
_cell.length_a   1.000
_cell.length_b   1.000
_cell.length_c   1.000
_cell.angle_alpha   90.00
_cell.angle_beta   90.00
_cell.angle_gamma   90.00
#
_symmetry.space_group_name_H-M   'P 1'
#
loop_
_entity.id
_entity.type
_entity.pdbx_description
1 polymer ?
#
loop_
_entity_poly.entity_id
_entity_poly.type
_entity_poly.pdbx_seq_one_letter_code
_entity_poly.pdbx_strand_id
1 'polypeptide(L)'
;MNRYKVNRCFVIVIACLMWMQGATAQADKIIPPDMDSYLQEVLEKFQVPGIAVGIVKDGKIWLAKGYGIKKLGSPEKVDENTLFNIASNTKAFTSTSLAMLVEEGKLNWEDKVIEHLPWFRMSDDYVTMHLTVRDLLVHQSGLPSYVNDLLLFPPSLYTREELLRKLKDIPLQYDFRTVYAYDNILYLAAGEIIKKVSGMEWEDFVKTRIFDVVGMKNSVSRYSTLKDQPNFAVAHARRKGQLKSIDNFYDLNIGDVGDPAGGISSSALDMSKWLITQLDSGMTPEHGRIFTPDATKQLWKIIRPMPITKEPVWLAPNQRNFSGYALGFRTYDYRGHQVVGHGGLLTGFVSQIAMLPELKLGVVVLTNQLSGEAFWSIINHIVDYNLGVPAFDWVSGYKKSYDKDLAASDSTSRRRSQIKPDSTLRMSLPLEKYTGAYTEPLIGDVIVDLKEKGLYMRFPKAPKYDGYLTHFQGDLFVQHYQVPNMGDAPYVNFIVNPDHTIREIRFISNFNGADNEFERLLPTPNPMAILDTTTLRKRILAQTAKFPKGHFAVAYKDLQTGETFFLNEKDSFHAASTMKTPVMAEVFEQADKGKFSISDSVTVINLFKSIVDGSKYSQYPLNDSEQALYKLIGKKTTIDDLLQRMITRSSNLATNNLVNLVGAKNVMKMMKGIGAKDIKVLRGVEDSKAYEKGLNNTTTAYDLMLIFEKMAQGTLVNKQSSDAMIAILKNQYFKSVIPARLPANVKVAHKTGGLPLICHDSGIVYLPDGRKYVLVLLSGDVPVEQAKKPLSLISEFFYEYIKGK
;
A
#
# COMPACT_ATOMS: atom_id res chain seq x y z
N MET A 1 43.62 -18.54 -97.67
CA MET A 1 44.19 -18.79 -96.33
C MET A 1 43.81 -17.60 -95.44
N ASN A 2 42.79 -17.78 -94.58
CA ASN A 2 42.90 -17.78 -93.10
C ASN A 2 43.21 -16.40 -92.49
N ARG A 3 42.48 -15.86 -91.51
CA ARG A 3 41.27 -16.29 -90.77
C ARG A 3 40.83 -15.10 -89.90
N TYR A 4 39.52 -14.89 -89.80
CA TYR A 4 38.84 -14.03 -88.83
C TYR A 4 39.22 -14.36 -87.38
N LYS A 5 39.43 -13.34 -86.53
CA LYS A 5 39.18 -13.40 -85.08
C LYS A 5 38.71 -12.03 -84.56
N VAL A 6 37.41 -11.81 -84.68
CA VAL A 6 36.63 -10.91 -83.83
C VAL A 6 36.24 -11.68 -82.56
N ASN A 7 36.06 -10.95 -81.45
CA ASN A 7 35.52 -11.38 -80.14
C ASN A 7 36.45 -12.12 -79.18
N ARG A 8 37.07 -11.36 -78.27
CA ARG A 8 37.39 -11.87 -76.91
C ARG A 8 37.37 -10.85 -75.76
N CYS A 9 37.06 -9.57 -76.00
CA CYS A 9 36.97 -8.57 -74.92
C CYS A 9 35.54 -8.27 -74.41
N PHE A 10 34.49 -8.76 -75.08
CA PHE A 10 33.10 -8.49 -74.65
C PHE A 10 32.51 -9.55 -73.69
N VAL A 11 33.20 -10.68 -73.47
CA VAL A 11 32.67 -11.79 -72.65
C VAL A 11 33.15 -11.75 -71.19
N ILE A 12 34.22 -11.01 -70.87
CA ILE A 12 34.75 -10.97 -69.49
C ILE A 12 34.11 -9.85 -68.65
N VAL A 13 33.64 -8.76 -69.27
CA VAL A 13 32.92 -7.69 -68.54
C VAL A 13 31.46 -8.09 -68.24
N ILE A 14 30.84 -8.94 -69.07
CA ILE A 14 29.49 -9.47 -68.82
C ILE A 14 29.50 -10.60 -67.77
N ALA A 15 30.58 -11.37 -67.65
CA ALA A 15 30.72 -12.40 -66.61
C ALA A 15 30.92 -11.82 -65.19
N CYS A 16 31.57 -10.66 -65.05
CA CYS A 16 31.67 -9.98 -63.74
C CYS A 16 30.40 -9.20 -63.35
N LEU A 17 29.59 -8.75 -64.34
CA LEU A 17 28.30 -8.10 -64.07
C LEU A 17 27.17 -9.10 -63.78
N MET A 18 27.30 -10.36 -64.21
CA MET A 18 26.33 -11.43 -63.86
C MET A 18 26.60 -12.12 -62.52
N TRP A 19 27.73 -11.85 -61.87
CA TRP A 19 27.99 -12.28 -60.47
C TRP A 19 27.60 -11.23 -59.42
N MET A 20 27.17 -10.03 -59.85
CA MET A 20 26.64 -8.99 -58.95
C MET A 20 25.10 -8.96 -58.86
N GLN A 21 24.39 -9.87 -59.55
CA GLN A 21 22.92 -9.93 -59.53
C GLN A 21 22.34 -11.10 -58.72
N GLY A 22 23.19 -11.90 -58.06
CA GLY A 22 22.77 -13.01 -57.18
C GLY A 22 22.74 -12.68 -55.68
N ALA A 23 23.16 -11.48 -55.28
CA ALA A 23 23.01 -10.99 -53.92
C ALA A 23 21.88 -9.95 -53.86
N THR A 24 20.70 -10.32 -54.34
CA THR A 24 19.49 -9.68 -53.81
C THR A 24 19.50 -9.97 -52.31
N ALA A 25 19.76 -8.92 -51.52
CA ALA A 25 19.60 -8.91 -50.08
C ALA A 25 18.37 -9.74 -49.72
N GLN A 26 18.59 -10.93 -49.17
CA GLN A 26 17.57 -11.61 -48.41
C GLN A 26 17.40 -10.70 -47.19
N ALA A 27 16.49 -9.73 -47.30
CA ALA A 27 16.16 -8.86 -46.19
C ALA A 27 15.91 -9.79 -45.01
N ASP A 28 16.71 -9.64 -43.94
CA ASP A 28 16.61 -10.44 -42.72
C ASP A 28 15.18 -10.27 -42.19
N LYS A 29 14.28 -11.16 -42.60
CA LYS A 29 12.91 -11.17 -42.12
C LYS A 29 13.00 -11.69 -40.70
N ILE A 30 12.87 -10.78 -39.74
CA ILE A 30 12.92 -11.06 -38.29
C ILE A 30 11.52 -11.37 -37.75
N ILE A 31 10.51 -10.79 -38.40
CA ILE A 31 9.10 -11.03 -38.10
C ILE A 31 8.63 -12.21 -38.97
N PRO A 32 8.02 -13.25 -38.38
CA PRO A 32 7.36 -14.30 -39.14
C PRO A 32 6.37 -13.70 -40.16
N PRO A 33 6.37 -14.11 -41.44
CA PRO A 33 5.49 -13.53 -42.45
C PRO A 33 3.98 -13.65 -42.14
N ASP A 34 3.61 -14.61 -41.30
CA ASP A 34 2.25 -14.94 -40.87
C ASP A 34 1.85 -14.31 -39.53
N MET A 35 2.68 -13.41 -38.96
CA MET A 35 2.54 -12.93 -37.58
C MET A 35 1.15 -12.36 -37.24
N ASP A 36 0.58 -11.56 -38.14
CA ASP A 36 -0.73 -10.94 -37.91
C ASP A 36 -1.85 -12.00 -37.86
N SER A 37 -1.86 -12.95 -38.79
CA SER A 37 -2.83 -14.06 -38.78
C SER A 37 -2.61 -14.99 -37.58
N TYR A 38 -1.35 -15.25 -37.21
CA TYR A 38 -0.99 -16.08 -36.07
C TYR A 38 -1.53 -15.48 -34.76
N LEU A 39 -1.38 -14.17 -34.56
CA LEU A 39 -1.88 -13.49 -33.36
C LEU A 39 -3.41 -13.45 -33.29
N GLN A 40 -4.10 -13.35 -34.43
CA GLN A 40 -5.57 -13.51 -34.45
C GLN A 40 -5.97 -14.91 -34.02
N GLU A 41 -5.28 -15.95 -34.52
CA GLU A 41 -5.54 -17.32 -34.09
C GLU A 41 -5.29 -17.49 -32.58
N VAL A 42 -4.21 -16.93 -32.03
CA VAL A 42 -3.93 -16.97 -30.58
C VAL A 42 -5.05 -16.29 -29.78
N LEU A 43 -5.51 -15.10 -30.16
CA LEU A 43 -6.62 -14.41 -29.50
C LEU A 43 -7.87 -15.31 -29.44
N GLU A 44 -8.23 -15.94 -30.56
CA GLU A 44 -9.40 -16.79 -30.68
C GLU A 44 -9.28 -18.10 -29.89
N LYS A 45 -8.16 -18.83 -30.06
CA LYS A 45 -7.97 -20.15 -29.47
C LYS A 45 -7.85 -20.12 -27.96
N PHE A 46 -7.18 -19.11 -27.40
CA PHE A 46 -7.01 -18.95 -25.96
C PHE A 46 -8.07 -18.04 -25.34
N GLN A 47 -8.95 -17.45 -26.14
CA GLN A 47 -10.00 -16.52 -25.71
C GLN A 47 -9.43 -15.35 -24.89
N VAL A 48 -8.32 -14.80 -25.36
CA VAL A 48 -7.68 -13.62 -24.77
C VAL A 48 -8.30 -12.39 -25.43
N PRO A 49 -8.86 -11.42 -24.68
CA PRO A 49 -9.50 -10.25 -25.28
C PRO A 49 -8.51 -9.34 -26.01
N GLY A 50 -7.33 -9.12 -25.45
CA GLY A 50 -6.33 -8.21 -25.98
C GLY A 50 -4.90 -8.64 -25.67
N ILE A 51 -4.02 -8.43 -26.65
CA ILE A 51 -2.60 -8.76 -26.60
C ILE A 51 -1.80 -7.57 -27.15
N ALA A 52 -0.69 -7.21 -26.52
CA ALA A 52 0.31 -6.31 -27.09
C ALA A 52 1.66 -7.04 -27.20
N VAL A 53 2.31 -6.95 -28.36
CA VAL A 53 3.57 -7.65 -28.66
C VAL A 53 4.63 -6.64 -29.07
N GLY A 54 5.83 -6.79 -28.50
CA GLY A 54 7.05 -6.09 -28.90
C GLY A 54 8.13 -7.08 -29.32
N ILE A 55 8.79 -6.84 -30.46
CA ILE A 55 9.91 -7.63 -30.97
C ILE A 55 11.06 -6.67 -31.26
N VAL A 56 12.20 -6.91 -30.60
CA VAL A 56 13.42 -6.14 -30.79
C VAL A 56 14.55 -7.04 -31.24
N LYS A 57 15.38 -6.55 -32.17
CA LYS A 57 16.57 -7.26 -32.62
C LYS A 57 17.63 -6.27 -33.05
N ASP A 58 18.88 -6.54 -32.66
CA ASP A 58 20.04 -5.74 -33.05
C ASP A 58 19.87 -4.24 -32.73
N GLY A 59 19.35 -3.96 -31.53
CA GLY A 59 19.12 -2.59 -31.03
C GLY A 59 17.94 -1.85 -31.68
N LYS A 60 17.11 -2.53 -32.49
CA LYS A 60 15.98 -1.93 -33.20
C LYS A 60 14.66 -2.58 -32.79
N ILE A 61 13.60 -1.77 -32.74
CA ILE A 61 12.23 -2.25 -32.59
C ILE A 61 11.72 -2.64 -33.98
N TRP A 62 11.46 -3.93 -34.18
CA TRP A 62 10.91 -4.47 -35.44
C TRP A 62 9.39 -4.49 -35.41
N LEU A 63 8.81 -4.77 -34.24
CA LEU A 63 7.37 -4.73 -34.03
C LEU A 63 7.08 -4.14 -32.65
N ALA A 64 6.09 -3.25 -32.58
CA ALA A 64 5.38 -2.90 -31.35
C ALA A 64 3.92 -2.69 -31.76
N LYS A 65 3.02 -3.62 -31.40
CA LYS A 65 1.65 -3.62 -31.92
C LYS A 65 0.66 -4.25 -30.95
N GLY A 66 -0.53 -3.67 -30.91
CA GLY A 66 -1.68 -4.18 -30.16
C GLY A 66 -2.67 -4.95 -31.04
N TYR A 67 -3.34 -5.93 -30.44
CA TYR A 67 -4.33 -6.79 -31.08
C TYR A 67 -5.51 -7.01 -30.12
N GLY A 68 -6.71 -7.14 -30.66
CA GLY A 68 -7.92 -7.35 -29.87
C GLY A 68 -8.45 -6.06 -29.21
N ILE A 69 -9.02 -6.18 -28.03
CA ILE A 69 -9.75 -5.12 -27.31
C ILE A 69 -9.28 -4.95 -25.86
N LYS A 70 -9.34 -3.71 -25.38
CA LYS A 70 -8.94 -3.35 -24.01
C LYS A 70 -9.89 -3.92 -22.96
N LYS A 71 -11.19 -3.99 -23.29
CA LYS A 71 -12.28 -4.39 -22.40
C LYS A 71 -13.36 -5.15 -23.18
N LEU A 72 -13.79 -6.30 -22.67
CA LEU A 72 -14.92 -7.05 -23.24
C LEU A 72 -16.17 -6.17 -23.38
N GLY A 73 -16.81 -6.25 -24.55
CA GLY A 73 -17.99 -5.46 -24.89
C GLY A 73 -17.70 -4.00 -25.28
N SER A 74 -16.47 -3.52 -25.17
CA SER A 74 -16.04 -2.21 -25.67
C SER A 74 -15.47 -2.31 -27.09
N PRO A 75 -15.67 -1.32 -27.97
CA PRO A 75 -15.00 -1.26 -29.27
C PRO A 75 -13.51 -0.85 -29.17
N GLU A 76 -13.03 -0.41 -27.99
CA GLU A 76 -11.68 0.11 -27.80
C GLU A 76 -10.60 -0.95 -28.05
N LYS A 77 -9.73 -0.67 -29.01
CA LYS A 77 -8.67 -1.58 -29.46
C LYS A 77 -7.41 -1.43 -28.62
N VAL A 78 -6.73 -2.54 -28.37
CA VAL A 78 -5.37 -2.50 -27.86
C VAL A 78 -4.45 -1.94 -28.96
N ASP A 79 -3.60 -1.01 -28.58
CA ASP A 79 -2.52 -0.46 -29.41
C ASP A 79 -1.16 -0.68 -28.73
N GLU A 80 -0.09 -0.22 -29.37
CA GLU A 80 1.29 -0.38 -28.88
C GLU A 80 1.60 0.40 -27.59
N ASN A 81 0.78 1.41 -27.25
CA ASN A 81 0.91 2.28 -26.09
C ASN A 81 -0.03 1.90 -24.94
N THR A 82 -0.92 0.92 -25.15
CA THR A 82 -1.89 0.47 -24.16
C THR A 82 -1.15 -0.11 -22.96
N LEU A 83 -1.48 0.38 -21.77
CA LEU A 83 -0.86 -0.05 -20.52
C LEU A 83 -1.48 -1.36 -20.02
N PHE A 84 -0.61 -2.30 -19.68
CA PHE A 84 -0.93 -3.55 -19.00
C PHE A 84 -0.13 -3.61 -17.69
N ASN A 85 -0.70 -4.20 -16.65
CA ASN A 85 0.07 -4.52 -15.45
C ASN A 85 1.10 -5.60 -15.79
N ILE A 86 2.39 -5.26 -15.74
CA ILE A 86 3.46 -6.21 -16.09
C ILE A 86 3.85 -7.11 -14.90
N ALA A 87 3.22 -6.88 -13.74
CA ALA A 87 3.35 -7.70 -12.56
C ALA A 87 4.83 -7.94 -12.22
N SER A 88 5.23 -9.20 -11.97
CA SER A 88 6.58 -9.55 -11.55
C SER A 88 7.71 -9.26 -12.54
N ASN A 89 7.43 -8.85 -13.79
CA ASN A 89 8.47 -8.23 -14.63
C ASN A 89 9.08 -6.98 -13.97
N THR A 90 8.36 -6.35 -13.03
CA THR A 90 8.83 -5.26 -12.18
C THR A 90 10.12 -5.59 -11.42
N LYS A 91 10.36 -6.86 -11.06
CA LYS A 91 11.55 -7.30 -10.33
C LYS A 91 12.86 -7.00 -11.05
N ALA A 92 12.83 -7.03 -12.39
CA ALA A 92 13.97 -6.66 -13.22
C ALA A 92 14.34 -5.18 -13.04
N PHE A 93 13.36 -4.30 -12.86
CA PHE A 93 13.58 -2.86 -12.63
C PHE A 93 14.14 -2.60 -11.22
N THR A 94 13.62 -3.30 -10.21
CA THR A 94 14.16 -3.23 -8.84
C THR A 94 15.60 -3.73 -8.77
N SER A 95 15.89 -4.86 -9.42
CA SER A 95 17.24 -5.43 -9.46
C SER A 95 18.21 -4.53 -10.22
N THR A 96 17.77 -3.95 -11.35
CA THR A 96 18.57 -2.97 -12.10
C THR A 96 18.83 -1.71 -11.28
N SER A 97 17.84 -1.22 -10.52
CA SER A 97 18.00 -0.05 -9.64
C SER A 97 19.09 -0.27 -8.57
N LEU A 98 19.12 -1.47 -7.96
CA LEU A 98 20.20 -1.84 -7.04
C LEU A 98 21.54 -1.97 -7.77
N ALA A 99 21.57 -2.54 -8.98
CA ALA A 99 22.80 -2.64 -9.77
C ALA A 99 23.40 -1.26 -10.09
N MET A 100 22.57 -0.28 -10.47
CA MET A 100 23.00 1.11 -10.69
C MET A 100 23.65 1.69 -9.42
N LEU A 101 23.03 1.48 -8.26
CA LEU A 101 23.54 1.99 -6.99
C LEU A 101 24.81 1.23 -6.52
N VAL A 102 24.98 -0.05 -6.87
CA VAL A 102 26.23 -0.79 -6.67
C VAL A 102 27.36 -0.22 -7.53
N GLU A 103 27.10 0.06 -8.80
CA GLU A 103 28.09 0.69 -9.69
C GLU A 103 28.46 2.11 -9.25
N GLU A 104 27.53 2.85 -8.66
CA GLU A 104 27.78 4.15 -8.03
C GLU A 104 28.61 4.05 -6.73
N GLY A 105 28.94 2.83 -6.26
CA GLY A 105 29.68 2.59 -5.03
C GLY A 105 28.90 2.91 -3.75
N LYS A 106 27.57 3.00 -3.84
CA LYS A 106 26.69 3.36 -2.71
C LYS A 106 26.23 2.17 -1.88
N LEU A 107 26.32 0.96 -2.42
CA LEU A 107 26.13 -0.31 -1.71
C LEU A 107 26.93 -1.43 -2.38
N ASN A 108 26.99 -2.60 -1.75
CA ASN A 108 27.48 -3.83 -2.37
C ASN A 108 26.42 -4.94 -2.31
N TRP A 109 26.52 -5.88 -3.25
CA TRP A 109 25.65 -7.07 -3.27
C TRP A 109 25.72 -7.93 -2.01
N GLU A 110 26.89 -7.92 -1.34
CA GLU A 110 27.17 -8.74 -0.16
C GLU A 110 26.92 -8.01 1.18
N ASP A 111 26.55 -6.72 1.11
CA ASP A 111 26.15 -5.95 2.30
C ASP A 111 24.99 -6.66 3.00
N LYS A 112 24.99 -6.60 4.33
CA LYS A 112 23.89 -7.17 5.11
C LYS A 112 22.68 -6.26 5.05
N VAL A 113 21.49 -6.85 4.90
CA VAL A 113 20.24 -6.09 4.87
C VAL A 113 20.10 -5.22 6.12
N ILE A 114 20.52 -5.73 7.28
CA ILE A 114 20.46 -5.01 8.56
C ILE A 114 21.44 -3.83 8.68
N GLU A 115 22.49 -3.75 7.85
CA GLU A 115 23.38 -2.58 7.81
C GLU A 115 22.65 -1.37 7.21
N HIS A 116 21.78 -1.62 6.24
CA HIS A 116 20.97 -0.60 5.58
C HIS A 116 19.63 -0.36 6.30
N LEU A 117 19.02 -1.43 6.81
CA LEU A 117 17.73 -1.43 7.52
C LEU A 117 17.90 -2.02 8.94
N PRO A 118 18.42 -1.25 9.93
CA PRO A 118 18.75 -1.78 11.26
C PRO A 118 17.58 -2.37 12.05
N TRP A 119 16.35 -2.12 11.61
CA TRP A 119 15.12 -2.62 12.20
C TRP A 119 14.60 -3.92 11.56
N PHE A 120 15.15 -4.33 10.42
CA PHE A 120 14.73 -5.54 9.70
C PHE A 120 15.09 -6.80 10.51
N ARG A 121 14.15 -7.73 10.66
CA ARG A 121 14.34 -8.98 11.39
C ARG A 121 13.59 -10.10 10.67
N MET A 122 14.24 -11.25 10.52
CA MET A 122 13.63 -12.54 10.19
C MET A 122 13.35 -13.30 11.49
N SER A 123 12.58 -14.39 11.42
CA SER A 123 12.31 -15.24 12.61
C SER A 123 13.54 -15.98 13.14
N ASP A 124 14.57 -16.13 12.31
CA ASP A 124 15.85 -16.72 12.66
C ASP A 124 16.94 -15.64 12.73
N ASP A 125 17.70 -15.63 13.84
CA ASP A 125 18.75 -14.65 14.10
C ASP A 125 19.94 -14.80 13.13
N TYR A 126 20.30 -16.03 12.76
CA TYR A 126 21.37 -16.27 11.80
C TYR A 126 20.98 -15.72 10.42
N VAL A 127 19.76 -16.00 9.94
CA VAL A 127 19.28 -15.41 8.69
C VAL A 127 19.24 -13.89 8.78
N THR A 128 18.76 -13.32 9.88
CA THR A 128 18.78 -11.86 10.12
C THR A 128 20.17 -11.26 9.97
N MET A 129 21.20 -11.89 10.56
CA MET A 129 22.57 -11.39 10.54
C MET A 129 23.30 -11.63 9.21
N HIS A 130 22.87 -12.61 8.42
CA HIS A 130 23.60 -13.05 7.23
C HIS A 130 22.92 -12.75 5.90
N LEU A 131 21.62 -12.44 5.88
CA LEU A 131 20.87 -12.07 4.68
C LEU A 131 21.51 -10.85 3.99
N THR A 132 21.86 -11.02 2.71
CA THR A 132 22.52 -9.99 1.90
C THR A 132 21.54 -9.30 0.96
N VAL A 133 21.95 -8.16 0.40
CA VAL A 133 21.20 -7.50 -0.69
C VAL A 133 20.95 -8.47 -1.86
N ARG A 134 21.94 -9.31 -2.20
CA ARG A 134 21.79 -10.33 -3.24
C ARG A 134 20.69 -11.35 -2.93
N ASP A 135 20.60 -11.80 -1.69
CA ASP A 135 19.64 -12.83 -1.27
C ASP A 135 18.19 -12.37 -1.43
N LEU A 136 17.93 -11.06 -1.30
CA LEU A 136 16.60 -10.47 -1.49
C LEU A 136 16.04 -10.69 -2.90
N LEU A 137 16.91 -10.89 -3.88
CA LEU A 137 16.53 -10.89 -5.29
C LEU A 137 16.41 -12.29 -5.90
N VAL A 138 16.77 -13.34 -5.16
CA VAL A 138 16.95 -14.70 -5.72
C VAL A 138 16.13 -15.80 -5.04
N HIS A 139 15.17 -15.44 -4.19
CA HIS A 139 14.14 -16.37 -3.65
C HIS A 139 14.72 -17.56 -2.87
N GLN A 140 15.69 -17.31 -2.00
CA GLN A 140 16.40 -18.35 -1.25
C GLN A 140 16.49 -18.07 0.26
N SER A 141 15.58 -17.25 0.77
CA SER A 141 15.58 -16.76 2.14
C SER A 141 15.20 -17.80 3.20
N GLY A 142 14.61 -18.92 2.79
CA GLY A 142 14.02 -19.91 3.68
C GLY A 142 12.53 -19.67 3.97
N LEU A 143 11.98 -18.52 3.54
CA LEU A 143 10.56 -18.22 3.68
C LEU A 143 9.68 -19.22 2.90
N PRO A 144 8.44 -19.47 3.37
CA PRO A 144 7.44 -20.14 2.57
C PRO A 144 7.18 -19.39 1.25
N SER A 145 6.93 -20.12 0.17
CA SER A 145 6.58 -19.49 -1.11
C SER A 145 5.30 -18.65 -0.97
N TYR A 146 5.33 -17.50 -1.65
CA TYR A 146 4.27 -16.49 -1.78
C TYR A 146 3.84 -15.84 -0.46
N VAL A 147 4.64 -15.96 0.60
CA VAL A 147 4.25 -15.41 1.90
C VAL A 147 4.00 -13.90 1.84
N ASN A 148 2.84 -13.48 2.37
CA ASN A 148 2.30 -12.12 2.39
C ASN A 148 1.74 -11.59 1.07
N ASP A 149 1.61 -12.40 0.02
CA ASP A 149 1.08 -11.92 -1.26
C ASP A 149 -0.36 -11.40 -1.13
N LEU A 150 -1.18 -11.97 -0.23
CA LEU A 150 -2.52 -11.47 0.11
C LEU A 150 -2.51 -10.01 0.66
N LEU A 151 -1.38 -9.52 1.15
CA LEU A 151 -1.20 -8.14 1.63
C LEU A 151 -0.56 -7.23 0.58
N LEU A 152 -0.08 -7.79 -0.54
CA LEU A 152 0.58 -7.07 -1.63
C LEU A 152 -0.30 -6.97 -2.88
N PHE A 153 -1.04 -8.03 -3.21
CA PHE A 153 -1.78 -8.18 -4.47
C PHE A 153 -3.16 -8.84 -4.21
N PRO A 154 -4.19 -8.07 -3.80
CA PRO A 154 -4.22 -6.60 -3.74
C PRO A 154 -3.48 -6.01 -2.53
N PRO A 155 -3.01 -4.76 -2.65
CA PRO A 155 -2.24 -4.12 -1.60
C PRO A 155 -3.03 -3.98 -0.30
N SER A 156 -2.33 -3.83 0.81
CA SER A 156 -2.88 -3.56 2.14
C SER A 156 -2.72 -2.08 2.50
N LEU A 157 -3.24 -1.69 3.65
CA LEU A 157 -3.03 -0.35 4.23
C LEU A 157 -1.78 -0.28 5.13
N TYR A 158 -0.93 -1.31 5.09
CA TYR A 158 0.37 -1.27 5.75
C TYR A 158 1.40 -0.52 4.90
N THR A 159 2.33 0.13 5.57
CA THR A 159 3.60 0.56 4.98
C THR A 159 4.51 -0.65 4.70
N ARG A 160 5.49 -0.49 3.81
CA ARG A 160 6.49 -1.54 3.52
C ARG A 160 7.23 -1.95 4.79
N GLU A 161 7.64 -0.98 5.61
CA GLU A 161 8.29 -1.24 6.89
C GLU A 161 7.39 -2.03 7.87
N GLU A 162 6.10 -1.69 8.00
CA GLU A 162 5.17 -2.45 8.85
C GLU A 162 5.06 -3.92 8.41
N LEU A 163 5.00 -4.19 7.10
CA LEU A 163 4.99 -5.56 6.57
C LEU A 163 6.31 -6.30 6.82
N LEU A 164 7.44 -5.64 6.54
CA LEU A 164 8.76 -6.23 6.73
C LEU A 164 9.06 -6.53 8.20
N ARG A 165 8.57 -5.71 9.13
CA ARG A 165 8.71 -5.95 10.58
C ARG A 165 7.97 -7.20 11.07
N LYS A 166 6.97 -7.68 10.33
CA LYS A 166 6.23 -8.92 10.65
C LYS A 166 7.00 -10.17 10.25
N LEU A 167 8.05 -10.07 9.41
CA LEU A 167 8.86 -11.24 9.02
C LEU A 167 9.51 -11.97 10.20
N LYS A 168 9.75 -11.26 11.32
CA LYS A 168 10.23 -11.85 12.57
C LYS A 168 9.28 -12.89 13.17
N ASP A 169 8.00 -12.81 12.83
CA ASP A 169 6.94 -13.67 13.36
C ASP A 169 6.61 -14.82 12.38
N ILE A 170 7.31 -14.91 11.24
CA ILE A 170 7.07 -15.91 10.19
C ILE A 170 8.13 -17.00 10.26
N PRO A 171 7.79 -18.24 10.63
CA PRO A 171 8.74 -19.35 10.62
C PRO A 171 9.29 -19.61 9.21
N LEU A 172 10.57 -19.94 9.13
CA LEU A 172 11.18 -20.44 7.90
C LEU A 172 10.63 -21.83 7.58
N GLN A 173 10.32 -22.07 6.30
CA GLN A 173 9.94 -23.40 5.81
C GLN A 173 11.16 -24.22 5.36
N TYR A 174 12.22 -23.54 4.95
CA TYR A 174 13.44 -24.15 4.41
C TYR A 174 14.67 -23.53 5.05
N ASP A 175 15.76 -24.30 5.09
CA ASP A 175 17.05 -23.77 5.52
C ASP A 175 17.53 -22.67 4.57
N PHE A 176 18.18 -21.66 5.14
CA PHE A 176 18.65 -20.50 4.39
C PHE A 176 19.56 -20.90 3.21
N ARG A 177 19.26 -20.38 2.02
CA ARG A 177 19.94 -20.64 0.74
C ARG A 177 19.84 -22.08 0.21
N THR A 178 19.00 -22.95 0.77
CA THR A 178 18.93 -24.36 0.35
C THR A 178 17.86 -24.67 -0.69
N VAL A 179 16.79 -23.88 -0.75
CA VAL A 179 15.64 -24.10 -1.65
C VAL A 179 15.26 -22.81 -2.39
N TYR A 180 14.81 -22.95 -3.65
CA TYR A 180 14.13 -21.87 -4.35
C TYR A 180 12.67 -21.80 -3.88
N ALA A 181 12.30 -20.74 -3.20
CA ALA A 181 10.96 -20.48 -2.71
C ALA A 181 10.60 -19.03 -3.05
N TYR A 182 9.73 -18.84 -4.03
CA TYR A 182 9.43 -17.52 -4.58
C TYR A 182 8.71 -16.65 -3.56
N ASP A 183 9.22 -15.46 -3.29
CA ASP A 183 8.62 -14.52 -2.36
C ASP A 183 8.65 -13.08 -2.92
N ASN A 184 7.56 -12.34 -2.75
CA ASN A 184 7.49 -10.94 -3.19
C ASN A 184 7.94 -9.98 -2.10
N ILE A 185 7.80 -10.36 -0.83
CA ILE A 185 8.06 -9.47 0.30
C ILE A 185 9.52 -9.02 0.39
N LEU A 186 10.49 -9.82 -0.03
CA LEU A 186 11.89 -9.37 0.00
C LEU A 186 12.23 -8.34 -1.08
N TYR A 187 11.42 -8.21 -2.13
CA TYR A 187 11.52 -7.08 -3.06
C TYR A 187 11.06 -5.76 -2.43
N LEU A 188 10.20 -5.80 -1.41
CA LEU A 188 9.89 -4.59 -0.62
C LEU A 188 11.10 -4.16 0.20
N ALA A 189 11.86 -5.11 0.78
CA ALA A 189 13.12 -4.80 1.45
C ALA A 189 14.12 -4.17 0.48
N ALA A 190 14.22 -4.70 -0.75
CA ALA A 190 15.03 -4.10 -1.80
C ALA A 190 14.59 -2.67 -2.14
N GLY A 191 13.28 -2.41 -2.20
CA GLY A 191 12.72 -1.06 -2.35
C GLY A 191 13.08 -0.11 -1.21
N GLU A 192 13.02 -0.57 0.05
CA GLU A 192 13.43 0.21 1.22
C GLU A 192 14.94 0.48 1.25
N ILE A 193 15.78 -0.46 0.78
CA ILE A 193 17.22 -0.22 0.60
C ILE A 193 17.48 0.84 -0.47
N ILE A 194 16.81 0.76 -1.62
CA ILE A 194 16.90 1.80 -2.68
C ILE A 194 16.55 3.16 -2.08
N LYS A 195 15.47 3.25 -1.32
CA LYS A 195 15.07 4.49 -0.63
C LYS A 195 16.11 4.98 0.36
N LYS A 196 16.61 4.09 1.21
CA LYS A 196 17.62 4.43 2.22
C LYS A 196 18.90 4.98 1.60
N VAL A 197 19.36 4.36 0.51
CA VAL A 197 20.65 4.66 -0.12
C VAL A 197 20.55 5.85 -1.09
N SER A 198 19.43 5.97 -1.82
CA SER A 198 19.25 7.04 -2.82
C SER A 198 18.56 8.30 -2.28
N GLY A 199 17.79 8.18 -1.20
CA GLY A 199 16.91 9.24 -0.69
C GLY A 199 15.60 9.42 -1.48
N MET A 200 15.31 8.55 -2.46
CA MET A 200 14.10 8.59 -3.29
C MET A 200 13.19 7.39 -2.98
N GLU A 201 11.88 7.57 -2.95
CA GLU A 201 10.98 6.40 -2.96
C GLU A 201 11.25 5.55 -4.22
N TRP A 202 11.03 4.23 -4.13
CA TRP A 202 11.32 3.31 -5.22
C TRP A 202 10.62 3.71 -6.53
N GLU A 203 9.35 4.12 -6.42
CA GLU A 203 8.51 4.55 -7.54
C GLU A 203 9.15 5.73 -8.28
N ASP A 204 9.65 6.71 -7.53
CA ASP A 204 10.25 7.93 -8.06
C ASP A 204 11.65 7.65 -8.63
N PHE A 205 12.39 6.73 -8.00
CA PHE A 205 13.68 6.28 -8.51
C PHE A 205 13.51 5.59 -9.87
N VAL A 206 12.63 4.60 -9.98
CA VAL A 206 12.38 3.89 -11.24
C VAL A 206 11.90 4.84 -12.33
N LYS A 207 10.97 5.74 -12.01
CA LYS A 207 10.51 6.72 -12.98
C LYS A 207 11.67 7.61 -13.48
N THR A 208 12.38 8.25 -12.56
CA THR A 208 13.36 9.29 -12.90
C THR A 208 14.65 8.72 -13.48
N ARG A 209 15.14 7.62 -12.91
CA ARG A 209 16.46 7.05 -13.22
C ARG A 209 16.40 5.98 -14.31
N ILE A 210 15.23 5.39 -14.57
CA ILE A 210 15.04 4.37 -15.60
C ILE A 210 14.07 4.85 -16.67
N PHE A 211 12.79 5.09 -16.34
CA PHE A 211 11.79 5.35 -17.39
C PHE A 211 12.10 6.62 -18.19
N ASP A 212 12.39 7.72 -17.51
CA ASP A 212 12.66 9.00 -18.15
C ASP A 212 13.95 8.95 -19.00
N VAL A 213 14.95 8.17 -18.59
CA VAL A 213 16.25 8.03 -19.30
C VAL A 213 16.19 7.04 -20.46
N VAL A 214 15.42 5.95 -20.32
CA VAL A 214 15.20 4.94 -21.37
C VAL A 214 14.17 5.43 -22.40
N GLY A 215 13.39 6.45 -22.06
CA GLY A 215 12.32 6.99 -22.91
C GLY A 215 11.01 6.19 -22.81
N MET A 216 10.75 5.54 -21.67
CA MET A 216 9.53 4.78 -21.38
C MET A 216 8.39 5.69 -20.92
N LYS A 217 7.89 6.52 -21.83
CA LYS A 217 7.06 7.70 -21.50
C LYS A 217 5.66 7.38 -20.97
N ASN A 218 5.12 6.19 -21.27
CA ASN A 218 3.78 5.80 -20.84
C ASN A 218 3.82 4.94 -19.57
N SER A 219 4.96 4.32 -19.25
CA SER A 219 5.09 3.42 -18.10
C SER A 219 4.84 4.14 -16.78
N VAL A 220 4.11 3.47 -15.89
CA VAL A 220 3.81 3.95 -14.54
C VAL A 220 4.45 3.04 -13.51
N SER A 221 5.15 3.64 -12.54
CA SER A 221 5.80 2.94 -11.42
C SER A 221 4.98 3.04 -10.14
N ARG A 222 3.89 3.80 -10.12
CA ARG A 222 3.03 3.99 -8.97
C ARG A 222 1.63 3.45 -9.28
N TYR A 223 1.32 2.28 -8.75
CA TYR A 223 0.10 1.55 -9.11
C TYR A 223 -1.18 2.35 -8.87
N SER A 224 -1.24 3.12 -7.77
CA SER A 224 -2.38 4.00 -7.43
C SER A 224 -2.71 5.08 -8.47
N THR A 225 -1.79 5.41 -9.38
CA THR A 225 -1.98 6.43 -10.44
C THR A 225 -2.44 5.85 -11.78
N LEU A 226 -2.55 4.52 -11.91
CA LEU A 226 -2.90 3.87 -13.17
C LEU A 226 -4.28 4.29 -13.70
N LYS A 227 -5.25 4.48 -12.80
CA LYS A 227 -6.63 4.88 -13.16
C LYS A 227 -6.71 6.25 -13.84
N ASP A 228 -5.70 7.09 -13.65
CA ASP A 228 -5.62 8.43 -14.25
C ASP A 228 -5.03 8.38 -15.66
N GLN A 229 -4.56 7.22 -16.11
CA GLN A 229 -3.99 7.04 -17.45
C GLN A 229 -5.11 6.89 -18.50
N PRO A 230 -4.99 7.54 -19.67
CA PRO A 230 -6.03 7.51 -20.69
C PRO A 230 -6.07 6.22 -21.51
N ASN A 231 -5.01 5.40 -21.46
CA ASN A 231 -4.85 4.23 -22.32
C ASN A 231 -4.36 3.00 -21.53
N PHE A 232 -5.30 2.29 -20.89
CA PHE A 232 -5.00 1.06 -20.13
C PHE A 232 -5.96 -0.07 -20.49
N ALA A 233 -5.48 -1.31 -20.40
CA ALA A 233 -6.28 -2.51 -20.57
C ALA A 233 -7.03 -2.87 -19.28
N VAL A 234 -8.23 -3.44 -19.41
CA VAL A 234 -9.02 -3.93 -18.28
C VAL A 234 -8.72 -5.40 -18.03
N ALA A 235 -8.67 -5.81 -16.76
CA ALA A 235 -8.43 -7.19 -16.38
C ALA A 235 -9.59 -8.11 -16.76
N HIS A 236 -9.29 -9.32 -17.23
CA HIS A 236 -10.28 -10.35 -17.48
C HIS A 236 -9.91 -11.69 -16.83
N ALA A 237 -10.89 -12.33 -16.21
CA ALA A 237 -10.73 -13.67 -15.67
C ALA A 237 -11.98 -14.51 -15.90
N ARG A 238 -11.81 -15.83 -15.90
CA ARG A 238 -12.95 -16.74 -15.92
C ARG A 238 -13.60 -16.77 -14.54
N ARG A 239 -14.93 -16.64 -14.53
CA ARG A 239 -15.80 -16.75 -13.36
C ARG A 239 -17.00 -17.60 -13.75
N LYS A 240 -17.19 -18.72 -13.05
CA LYS A 240 -18.25 -19.71 -13.35
C LYS A 240 -18.24 -20.15 -14.83
N GLY A 241 -17.05 -20.49 -15.33
CA GLY A 241 -16.81 -20.94 -16.72
C GLY A 241 -16.80 -19.83 -17.78
N GLN A 242 -17.29 -18.62 -17.46
CA GLN A 242 -17.40 -17.52 -18.42
C GLN A 242 -16.28 -16.50 -18.24
N LEU A 243 -15.72 -16.01 -19.34
CA LEU A 243 -14.77 -14.91 -19.31
C LEU A 243 -15.53 -13.60 -19.02
N LYS A 244 -15.06 -12.84 -18.03
CA LYS A 244 -15.66 -11.56 -17.63
C LYS A 244 -14.56 -10.54 -17.37
N SER A 245 -14.88 -9.27 -17.60
CA SER A 245 -14.10 -8.17 -17.02
C SER A 245 -14.22 -8.26 -15.49
N ILE A 246 -13.10 -8.11 -14.80
CA ILE A 246 -13.06 -8.08 -13.34
C ILE A 246 -12.63 -6.68 -12.91
N ASP A 247 -13.24 -6.20 -11.83
CA ASP A 247 -12.89 -4.91 -11.27
C ASP A 247 -11.50 -4.99 -10.67
N ASN A 248 -10.71 -3.96 -10.91
CA ASN A 248 -9.35 -3.89 -10.44
C ASN A 248 -9.31 -3.02 -9.18
N PHE A 249 -8.46 -3.41 -8.24
CA PHE A 249 -8.40 -2.82 -6.90
C PHE A 249 -7.90 -1.36 -6.85
N TYR A 250 -7.56 -0.75 -7.99
CA TYR A 250 -7.16 0.66 -8.05
C TYR A 250 -8.32 1.63 -7.75
N ASP A 251 -9.58 1.24 -7.97
CA ASP A 251 -10.75 2.05 -7.58
C ASP A 251 -10.87 2.20 -6.07
N LEU A 252 -10.33 1.23 -5.32
CA LEU A 252 -10.27 1.25 -3.87
C LEU A 252 -9.11 2.11 -3.33
N ASN A 253 -8.25 2.64 -4.22
CA ASN A 253 -7.05 3.41 -3.90
C ASN A 253 -6.18 2.76 -2.80
N ILE A 254 -6.14 1.42 -2.80
CA ILE A 254 -5.35 0.69 -1.82
C ILE A 254 -3.90 0.74 -2.32
N GLY A 255 -3.00 1.25 -1.46
CA GLY A 255 -1.75 1.93 -1.85
C GLY A 255 -0.67 1.13 -2.57
N ASP A 256 0.54 1.69 -2.61
CA ASP A 256 1.65 1.28 -3.50
C ASP A 256 2.64 0.29 -2.83
N VAL A 257 2.20 -0.41 -1.79
CA VAL A 257 3.12 -1.19 -0.93
C VAL A 257 3.84 -2.31 -1.70
N GLY A 258 3.14 -2.97 -2.63
CA GLY A 258 3.67 -4.06 -3.46
C GLY A 258 4.51 -3.62 -4.67
N ASP A 259 4.67 -2.32 -4.88
CA ASP A 259 5.20 -1.78 -6.14
C ASP A 259 6.59 -2.32 -6.52
N PRO A 260 7.58 -2.40 -5.61
CA PRO A 260 8.90 -2.96 -5.92
C PRO A 260 8.90 -4.41 -6.43
N ALA A 261 7.83 -5.16 -6.14
CA ALA A 261 7.70 -6.55 -6.54
C ALA A 261 6.83 -6.73 -7.79
N GLY A 262 5.87 -5.85 -8.05
CA GLY A 262 4.87 -6.06 -9.09
C GLY A 262 4.02 -4.87 -9.54
N GLY A 263 4.33 -3.63 -9.15
CA GLY A 263 3.46 -2.47 -9.36
C GLY A 263 3.61 -1.70 -10.68
N ILE A 264 4.49 -2.13 -11.59
CA ILE A 264 4.63 -1.43 -12.87
C ILE A 264 3.48 -1.80 -13.82
N SER A 265 2.92 -0.78 -14.47
CA SER A 265 2.16 -0.95 -15.70
C SER A 265 2.93 -0.34 -16.87
N SER A 266 2.95 -1.03 -18.01
CA SER A 266 3.76 -0.64 -19.16
C SER A 266 3.09 -1.06 -20.48
N SER A 267 3.64 -0.60 -21.58
CA SER A 267 3.18 -0.85 -22.95
C SER A 267 4.17 -1.71 -23.72
N ALA A 268 3.75 -2.29 -24.86
CA ALA A 268 4.66 -3.05 -25.72
C ALA A 268 5.78 -2.17 -26.27
N LEU A 269 5.49 -0.91 -26.61
CA LEU A 269 6.49 0.05 -27.10
C LEU A 269 7.55 0.36 -26.03
N ASP A 270 7.13 0.69 -24.81
CA ASP A 270 8.07 1.07 -23.76
C ASP A 270 8.86 -0.13 -23.24
N MET A 271 8.23 -1.30 -23.12
CA MET A 271 8.95 -2.53 -22.81
C MET A 271 9.94 -2.91 -23.91
N SER A 272 9.67 -2.63 -25.19
CA SER A 272 10.65 -2.86 -26.26
C SER A 272 11.92 -2.01 -26.07
N LYS A 273 11.79 -0.74 -25.66
CA LYS A 273 12.95 0.12 -25.32
C LYS A 273 13.72 -0.44 -24.12
N TRP A 274 13.01 -0.96 -23.13
CA TRP A 274 13.61 -1.64 -21.99
C TRP A 274 14.40 -2.89 -22.40
N LEU A 275 13.85 -3.73 -23.29
CA LEU A 275 14.55 -4.92 -23.79
C LEU A 275 15.81 -4.57 -24.58
N ILE A 276 15.77 -3.52 -25.42
CA ILE A 276 16.98 -3.00 -26.09
C ILE A 276 18.02 -2.60 -25.06
N THR A 277 17.60 -1.85 -24.04
CA THR A 277 18.50 -1.37 -22.97
C THR A 277 19.14 -2.53 -22.22
N GLN A 278 18.38 -3.57 -21.89
CA GLN A 278 18.91 -4.77 -21.24
C GLN A 278 19.88 -5.54 -22.15
N LEU A 279 19.52 -5.77 -23.42
CA LEU A 279 20.34 -6.49 -24.39
C LEU A 279 21.64 -5.76 -24.74
N ASP A 280 21.65 -4.43 -24.70
CA ASP A 280 22.84 -3.59 -24.94
C ASP A 280 23.50 -3.09 -23.63
N SER A 281 23.32 -3.87 -22.56
CA SER A 281 23.98 -3.70 -21.27
C SER A 281 23.87 -2.28 -20.70
N GLY A 282 22.67 -1.71 -20.75
CA GLY A 282 22.32 -0.41 -20.21
C GLY A 282 22.30 0.73 -21.24
N MET A 283 22.71 0.50 -22.49
CA MET A 283 22.63 1.52 -23.55
C MET A 283 21.18 1.71 -24.00
N THR A 284 20.66 2.92 -23.88
CA THR A 284 19.28 3.26 -24.23
C THR A 284 19.14 3.51 -25.73
N PRO A 285 17.92 3.37 -26.29
CA PRO A 285 17.66 3.71 -27.69
C PRO A 285 17.98 5.17 -28.06
N GLU A 286 18.00 6.09 -27.08
CA GLU A 286 18.30 7.51 -27.25
C GLU A 286 19.76 7.88 -26.92
N HIS A 287 20.67 6.89 -26.91
CA HIS A 287 22.13 7.05 -26.71
C HIS A 287 22.61 7.47 -25.30
N GLY A 288 21.86 7.13 -24.24
CA GLY A 288 22.33 7.18 -22.84
C GLY A 288 22.79 5.80 -22.34
N ARG A 289 23.54 5.71 -21.23
CA ARG A 289 23.84 4.42 -20.56
C ARG A 289 23.44 4.47 -19.08
N ILE A 290 22.56 3.57 -18.64
CA ILE A 290 22.07 3.54 -17.25
C ILE A 290 22.80 2.55 -16.34
N PHE A 291 23.45 1.53 -16.89
CA PHE A 291 24.35 0.60 -16.18
C PHE A 291 25.40 0.04 -17.14
N THR A 292 26.43 -0.66 -16.65
CA THR A 292 27.53 -1.17 -17.49
C THR A 292 27.39 -2.67 -17.82
N PRO A 293 28.20 -3.21 -18.76
CA PRO A 293 28.27 -4.65 -19.00
C PRO A 293 28.59 -5.50 -17.76
N ASP A 294 29.26 -4.96 -16.75
CA ASP A 294 29.52 -5.71 -15.52
C ASP A 294 28.26 -5.88 -14.67
N ALA A 295 27.37 -4.86 -14.62
CA ALA A 295 26.03 -5.04 -14.06
C ALA A 295 25.22 -6.10 -14.81
N THR A 296 25.25 -6.14 -16.15
CA THR A 296 24.58 -7.20 -16.93
C THR A 296 25.04 -8.59 -16.50
N LYS A 297 26.36 -8.80 -16.37
CA LYS A 297 26.92 -10.08 -15.92
C LYS A 297 26.41 -10.45 -14.53
N GLN A 298 26.27 -9.49 -13.61
CA GLN A 298 25.71 -9.75 -12.28
C GLN A 298 24.21 -10.07 -12.34
N LEU A 299 23.43 -9.27 -13.09
CA LEU A 299 21.99 -9.40 -13.19
C LEU A 299 21.55 -10.74 -13.77
N TRP A 300 22.30 -11.27 -14.75
CA TRP A 300 21.92 -12.48 -15.48
C TRP A 300 22.66 -13.74 -15.02
N LYS A 301 23.60 -13.63 -14.08
CA LYS A 301 24.26 -14.79 -13.49
C LYS A 301 23.26 -15.60 -12.66
N ILE A 302 23.09 -16.87 -13.02
CA ILE A 302 22.32 -17.82 -12.21
C ILE A 302 22.98 -17.94 -10.84
N ILE A 303 22.20 -17.68 -9.79
CA ILE A 303 22.59 -17.86 -8.40
C ILE A 303 21.85 -19.06 -7.81
N ARG A 304 20.55 -19.18 -8.12
CA ARG A 304 19.69 -20.22 -7.56
C ARG A 304 19.21 -21.17 -8.66
N PRO A 305 19.72 -22.41 -8.72
CA PRO A 305 19.16 -23.43 -9.61
C PRO A 305 17.68 -23.68 -9.30
N MET A 306 16.88 -23.82 -10.36
CA MET A 306 15.47 -24.13 -10.28
C MET A 306 15.20 -25.55 -10.76
N PRO A 307 14.21 -26.26 -10.19
CA PRO A 307 13.80 -27.57 -10.68
C PRO A 307 13.33 -27.50 -12.14
N ILE A 308 13.61 -28.56 -12.89
CA ILE A 308 13.15 -28.74 -14.27
C ILE A 308 12.07 -29.81 -14.26
N THR A 309 10.89 -29.48 -14.78
CA THR A 309 9.80 -30.42 -14.98
C THR A 309 9.84 -30.97 -16.40
N LYS A 310 9.42 -32.23 -16.56
CA LYS A 310 9.27 -32.84 -17.89
C LYS A 310 8.13 -32.16 -18.64
N GLU A 311 8.42 -31.67 -19.84
CA GLU A 311 7.41 -31.10 -20.72
C GLU A 311 6.49 -32.20 -21.30
N PRO A 312 5.20 -31.91 -21.50
CA PRO A 312 4.31 -32.86 -22.14
C PRO A 312 4.73 -33.07 -23.60
N VAL A 313 4.40 -34.26 -24.16
CA VAL A 313 4.84 -34.66 -25.50
C VAL A 313 4.41 -33.67 -26.59
N TRP A 314 3.25 -33.03 -26.44
CA TRP A 314 2.75 -32.03 -27.39
C TRP A 314 3.42 -30.64 -27.27
N LEU A 315 4.36 -30.48 -26.34
CA LEU A 315 5.25 -29.32 -26.21
C LEU A 315 6.72 -29.76 -26.13
N ALA A 316 7.06 -30.95 -26.66
CA ALA A 316 8.41 -31.52 -26.56
C ALA A 316 9.56 -30.54 -26.90
N PRO A 317 9.45 -29.63 -27.89
CA PRO A 317 10.56 -28.70 -28.18
C PRO A 317 10.82 -27.67 -27.07
N ASN A 318 9.93 -27.52 -26.08
CA ASN A 318 10.15 -26.68 -24.90
C ASN A 318 11.05 -27.32 -23.84
N GLN A 319 11.39 -28.60 -23.97
CA GLN A 319 12.13 -29.29 -22.93
C GLN A 319 13.48 -28.60 -22.67
N ARG A 320 13.66 -28.14 -21.43
CA ARG A 320 14.86 -27.45 -20.96
C ARG A 320 15.87 -28.44 -20.41
N ASN A 321 17.15 -28.10 -20.52
CA ASN A 321 18.27 -28.80 -19.90
C ASN A 321 18.75 -28.11 -18.62
N PHE A 322 18.59 -26.79 -18.50
CA PHE A 322 18.85 -26.03 -17.29
C PHE A 322 17.78 -24.95 -17.05
N SER A 323 17.59 -24.62 -15.77
CA SER A 323 16.74 -23.51 -15.34
C SER A 323 17.29 -22.96 -14.03
N GLY A 324 17.33 -21.63 -13.91
CA GLY A 324 17.84 -20.96 -12.72
C GLY A 324 17.26 -19.57 -12.57
N TYR A 325 17.45 -19.02 -11.38
CA TYR A 325 17.07 -17.67 -11.03
C TYR A 325 18.34 -16.83 -10.79
N ALA A 326 18.36 -15.67 -11.42
CA ALA A 326 19.37 -14.62 -11.31
C ALA A 326 18.77 -13.41 -10.58
N LEU A 327 19.37 -12.23 -10.64
CA LEU A 327 18.86 -11.07 -9.88
C LEU A 327 17.60 -10.49 -10.54
N GLY A 328 16.42 -10.95 -10.12
CA GLY A 328 15.13 -10.55 -10.70
C GLY A 328 14.83 -11.09 -12.09
N PHE A 329 15.63 -12.05 -12.56
CA PHE A 329 15.45 -12.72 -13.85
C PHE A 329 15.44 -14.24 -13.68
N ARG A 330 14.67 -14.91 -14.52
CA ARG A 330 14.81 -16.33 -14.82
C ARG A 330 15.77 -16.49 -15.98
N THR A 331 16.62 -17.50 -15.89
CA THR A 331 17.60 -17.84 -16.92
C THR A 331 17.54 -19.33 -17.18
N TYR A 332 17.31 -19.72 -18.43
CA TYR A 332 17.11 -21.11 -18.84
C TYR A 332 17.59 -21.31 -20.28
N ASP A 333 17.73 -22.54 -20.75
CA ASP A 333 17.95 -22.81 -22.18
C ASP A 333 16.65 -23.01 -22.93
N TYR A 334 16.66 -22.59 -24.19
CA TYR A 334 15.68 -22.96 -25.18
C TYR A 334 16.40 -23.33 -26.47
N ARG A 335 16.27 -24.60 -26.89
CA ARG A 335 16.96 -25.16 -28.07
C ARG A 335 18.47 -24.88 -28.09
N GLY A 336 19.12 -24.96 -26.94
CA GLY A 336 20.56 -24.75 -26.79
C GLY A 336 20.99 -23.29 -26.66
N HIS A 337 20.08 -22.32 -26.74
CA HIS A 337 20.38 -20.90 -26.52
C HIS A 337 19.95 -20.43 -25.14
N GLN A 338 20.77 -19.59 -24.51
CA GLN A 338 20.39 -18.94 -23.26
C GLN A 338 19.22 -17.98 -23.48
N VAL A 339 18.19 -18.13 -22.65
CA VAL A 339 17.10 -17.17 -22.51
C VAL A 339 17.17 -16.53 -21.13
N VAL A 340 17.11 -15.19 -21.10
CA VAL A 340 16.96 -14.39 -19.89
C VAL A 340 15.60 -13.70 -19.95
N GLY A 341 14.79 -13.83 -18.93
CA GLY A 341 13.47 -13.21 -18.93
C GLY A 341 12.76 -13.30 -17.60
N HIS A 342 11.51 -12.85 -17.56
CA HIS A 342 10.66 -13.01 -16.39
C HIS A 342 9.19 -13.06 -16.82
N GLY A 343 8.38 -13.75 -16.04
CA GLY A 343 6.93 -13.78 -16.21
C GLY A 343 6.24 -12.88 -15.18
N GLY A 344 5.06 -12.39 -15.51
CA GLY A 344 4.23 -11.60 -14.62
C GLY A 344 2.84 -12.22 -14.55
N LEU A 345 2.30 -12.33 -13.35
CA LEU A 345 0.91 -12.69 -13.10
C LEU A 345 0.35 -11.76 -12.03
N LEU A 346 -0.75 -11.09 -12.36
CA LEU A 346 -1.67 -10.46 -11.43
C LEU A 346 -3.08 -10.87 -11.87
N THR A 347 -4.07 -10.77 -10.99
CA THR A 347 -5.42 -11.19 -11.35
C THR A 347 -5.88 -10.48 -12.63
N GLY A 348 -6.16 -11.27 -13.67
CA GLY A 348 -6.61 -10.80 -14.98
C GLY A 348 -5.54 -10.21 -15.91
N PHE A 349 -4.26 -10.32 -15.56
CA PHE A 349 -3.13 -9.98 -16.43
C PHE A 349 -2.04 -11.03 -16.36
N VAL A 350 -1.52 -11.43 -17.52
CA VAL A 350 -0.20 -12.07 -17.58
C VAL A 350 0.69 -11.37 -18.58
N SER A 351 1.99 -11.43 -18.34
CA SER A 351 3.00 -10.83 -19.20
C SER A 351 4.27 -11.67 -19.19
N GLN A 352 5.03 -11.59 -20.27
CA GLN A 352 6.29 -12.32 -20.38
C GLN A 352 7.28 -11.51 -21.21
N ILE A 353 8.53 -11.49 -20.74
CA ILE A 353 9.68 -11.09 -21.55
C ILE A 353 10.59 -12.29 -21.78
N ALA A 354 11.21 -12.35 -22.95
CA ALA A 354 12.25 -13.32 -23.30
C ALA A 354 13.35 -12.62 -24.10
N MET A 355 14.58 -12.67 -23.61
CA MET A 355 15.77 -12.10 -24.25
C MET A 355 16.75 -13.24 -24.57
N LEU A 356 17.24 -13.28 -25.79
CA LEU A 356 18.26 -14.22 -26.27
C LEU A 356 19.51 -13.41 -26.60
N PRO A 357 20.46 -13.27 -25.66
CA PRO A 357 21.61 -12.38 -25.81
C PRO A 357 22.47 -12.69 -27.04
N GLU A 358 22.69 -13.98 -27.32
CA GLU A 358 23.46 -14.45 -28.48
C GLU A 358 22.88 -14.02 -29.82
N LEU A 359 21.55 -13.84 -29.88
CA LEU A 359 20.83 -13.40 -31.08
C LEU A 359 20.50 -11.91 -31.07
N LYS A 360 20.86 -11.20 -29.98
CA LYS A 360 20.41 -9.84 -29.67
C LYS A 360 18.91 -9.65 -29.87
N LEU A 361 18.13 -10.70 -29.57
CA LEU A 361 16.68 -10.76 -29.79
C LEU A 361 15.96 -10.59 -28.45
N GLY A 362 14.93 -9.77 -28.43
CA GLY A 362 14.04 -9.61 -27.29
C GLY A 362 12.58 -9.64 -27.72
N VAL A 363 11.73 -10.32 -26.96
CA VAL A 363 10.29 -10.39 -27.17
C VAL A 363 9.58 -10.04 -25.87
N VAL A 364 8.58 -9.16 -25.95
CA VAL A 364 7.63 -8.89 -24.87
C VAL A 364 6.22 -9.19 -25.34
N VAL A 365 5.45 -9.88 -24.51
CA VAL A 365 4.02 -10.13 -24.74
C VAL A 365 3.25 -9.77 -23.48
N LEU A 366 2.26 -8.90 -23.63
CA LEU A 366 1.37 -8.42 -22.56
C LEU A 366 -0.06 -8.84 -22.89
N THR A 367 -0.78 -9.43 -21.94
CA THR A 367 -2.18 -9.85 -22.14
C THR A 367 -3.07 -9.37 -21.00
N ASN A 368 -4.35 -9.16 -21.29
CA ASN A 368 -5.36 -8.76 -20.31
C ASN A 368 -6.29 -9.93 -19.90
N GLN A 369 -5.74 -11.15 -19.88
CA GLN A 369 -6.41 -12.36 -19.41
C GLN A 369 -5.38 -13.37 -18.87
N LEU A 370 -5.79 -14.21 -17.92
CA LEU A 370 -4.95 -15.27 -17.33
C LEU A 370 -4.74 -16.48 -18.27
N SER A 371 -3.95 -16.33 -19.33
CA SER A 371 -3.49 -17.45 -20.18
C SER A 371 -2.01 -17.33 -20.46
N GLY A 372 -1.24 -18.20 -19.82
CA GLY A 372 0.20 -18.29 -20.05
C GLY A 372 0.55 -18.93 -21.39
N GLU A 373 -0.33 -19.79 -21.86
CA GLU A 373 -0.26 -20.51 -23.13
C GLU A 373 -0.22 -19.55 -24.31
N ALA A 374 -1.03 -18.48 -24.26
CA ALA A 374 -1.08 -17.47 -25.31
C ALA A 374 0.29 -16.81 -25.50
N PHE A 375 0.91 -16.27 -24.44
CA PHE A 375 2.20 -15.58 -24.59
C PHE A 375 3.34 -16.53 -24.95
N TRP A 376 3.35 -17.76 -24.45
CA TRP A 376 4.40 -18.71 -24.79
C TRP A 376 4.30 -19.19 -26.24
N SER A 377 3.09 -19.39 -26.77
CA SER A 377 2.91 -19.76 -28.18
C SER A 377 3.50 -18.69 -29.11
N ILE A 378 3.25 -17.41 -28.81
CA ILE A 378 3.78 -16.25 -29.53
C ILE A 378 5.32 -16.20 -29.44
N ILE A 379 5.87 -16.26 -28.22
CA ILE A 379 7.32 -16.16 -28.01
C ILE A 379 8.05 -17.27 -28.73
N ASN A 380 7.59 -18.52 -28.60
CA ASN A 380 8.24 -19.65 -29.23
C ASN A 380 8.14 -19.61 -30.75
N HIS A 381 7.03 -19.15 -31.32
CA HIS A 381 6.90 -18.96 -32.77
C HIS A 381 7.92 -17.95 -33.30
N ILE A 382 8.08 -16.82 -32.62
CA ILE A 382 9.05 -15.78 -32.99
C ILE A 382 10.49 -16.29 -32.84
N VAL A 383 10.79 -16.98 -31.73
CA VAL A 383 12.13 -17.49 -31.45
C VAL A 383 12.51 -18.61 -32.43
N ASP A 384 11.62 -19.58 -32.68
CA ASP A 384 11.86 -20.65 -33.64
C ASP A 384 12.15 -20.10 -35.05
N TYR A 385 11.37 -19.10 -35.48
CA TYR A 385 11.59 -18.43 -36.77
C TYR A 385 12.97 -17.78 -36.84
N ASN A 386 13.39 -17.08 -35.78
CA ASN A 386 14.69 -16.41 -35.72
C ASN A 386 15.88 -17.38 -35.54
N LEU A 387 15.64 -18.59 -35.06
CA LEU A 387 16.63 -19.67 -34.98
C LEU A 387 16.75 -20.47 -36.29
N GLY A 388 15.81 -20.29 -37.23
CA GLY A 388 15.77 -21.06 -38.47
C GLY A 388 15.50 -22.55 -38.25
N VAL A 389 14.85 -22.91 -37.13
CA VAL A 389 14.48 -24.30 -36.84
C VAL A 389 13.16 -24.65 -37.53
N PRO A 390 12.84 -25.95 -37.75
CA PRO A 390 11.58 -26.34 -38.34
C PRO A 390 10.38 -25.79 -37.57
N ALA A 391 9.40 -25.25 -38.31
CA ALA A 391 8.18 -24.70 -37.74
C ALA A 391 7.46 -25.76 -36.89
N PHE A 392 6.95 -25.33 -35.74
CA PHE A 392 6.19 -26.15 -34.82
C PHE A 392 4.84 -25.50 -34.55
N ASP A 393 3.76 -26.30 -34.52
CA ASP A 393 2.42 -25.81 -34.23
C ASP A 393 2.25 -25.56 -32.72
N TRP A 394 2.79 -24.42 -32.29
CA TRP A 394 2.73 -23.98 -30.90
C TRP A 394 1.30 -23.71 -30.42
N VAL A 395 0.42 -23.21 -31.29
CA VAL A 395 -0.98 -22.95 -30.94
C VAL A 395 -1.67 -24.25 -30.56
N SER A 396 -1.61 -25.28 -31.39
CA SER A 396 -2.23 -26.58 -31.09
C SER A 396 -1.62 -27.26 -29.87
N GLY A 397 -0.30 -27.18 -29.69
CA GLY A 397 0.39 -27.72 -28.53
C GLY A 397 -0.11 -27.06 -27.23
N TYR A 398 -0.03 -25.73 -27.17
CA TYR A 398 -0.44 -24.98 -25.99
C TYR A 398 -1.95 -25.03 -25.75
N LYS A 399 -2.77 -25.15 -26.80
CA LYS A 399 -4.22 -25.34 -26.67
C LYS A 399 -4.59 -26.61 -25.91
N LYS A 400 -3.82 -27.70 -26.06
CA LYS A 400 -4.03 -28.94 -25.28
C LYS A 400 -3.76 -28.72 -23.78
N SER A 401 -2.73 -27.94 -23.44
CA SER A 401 -2.46 -27.57 -22.04
C SER A 401 -3.57 -26.68 -21.49
N TYR A 402 -3.96 -25.65 -22.25
CA TYR A 402 -5.06 -24.76 -21.90
C TYR A 402 -6.38 -25.51 -21.65
N ASP A 403 -6.74 -26.45 -22.54
CA ASP A 403 -7.97 -27.23 -22.40
C ASP A 403 -7.93 -28.19 -21.20
N LYS A 404 -6.76 -28.77 -20.93
CA LYS A 404 -6.54 -29.60 -19.75
C LYS A 404 -6.74 -28.79 -18.46
N ASP A 405 -6.17 -27.60 -18.39
CA ASP A 405 -6.25 -26.74 -17.22
C ASP A 405 -7.67 -26.18 -17.03
N LEU A 406 -8.33 -25.81 -18.13
CA LEU A 406 -9.73 -25.40 -18.13
C LEU A 406 -10.65 -26.54 -17.65
N ALA A 407 -10.46 -27.77 -18.14
CA ALA A 407 -11.22 -28.94 -17.70
C ALA A 407 -10.99 -29.26 -16.21
N ALA A 408 -9.75 -29.11 -15.72
CA ALA A 408 -9.43 -29.29 -14.32
C ALA A 408 -10.14 -28.24 -13.44
N SER A 409 -10.13 -26.97 -13.85
CA SER A 409 -10.85 -25.88 -13.19
C SER A 409 -12.37 -26.10 -13.18
N ASP A 410 -12.95 -26.49 -14.31
CA ASP A 410 -14.38 -26.75 -14.44
C ASP A 410 -14.82 -27.95 -13.59
N SER A 411 -14.05 -29.04 -13.60
CA SER A 411 -14.35 -30.23 -12.79
C SER A 411 -14.31 -29.92 -11.30
N THR A 412 -13.33 -29.12 -10.86
CA THR A 412 -13.21 -28.66 -9.48
C THR A 412 -14.39 -27.78 -9.10
N SER A 413 -14.76 -26.82 -9.96
CA SER A 413 -15.90 -25.93 -9.76
C SER A 413 -17.22 -26.70 -9.68
N ARG A 414 -17.42 -27.71 -10.54
CA ARG A 414 -18.59 -28.61 -10.50
C ARG A 414 -18.66 -29.41 -9.21
N ARG A 415 -17.56 -30.06 -8.80
CA ARG A 415 -17.48 -30.80 -7.53
C ARG A 415 -17.86 -29.91 -6.35
N ARG A 416 -17.37 -28.67 -6.31
CA ARG A 416 -17.71 -27.69 -5.28
C ARG A 416 -19.18 -27.29 -5.27
N SER A 417 -19.76 -27.02 -6.45
CA SER A 417 -21.19 -26.70 -6.55
C SER A 417 -22.12 -27.84 -6.12
N GLN A 418 -21.60 -29.07 -6.03
CA GLN A 418 -22.31 -30.25 -5.57
C GLN A 418 -22.16 -30.49 -4.05
N ILE A 419 -21.26 -29.80 -3.36
CA ILE A 419 -21.14 -29.88 -1.90
C ILE A 419 -22.41 -29.27 -1.31
N LYS A 420 -23.28 -30.12 -0.79
CA LYS A 420 -24.47 -29.69 -0.07
C LYS A 420 -24.16 -29.66 1.42
N PRO A 421 -24.60 -28.63 2.16
CA PRO A 421 -24.45 -28.61 3.59
C PRO A 421 -25.23 -29.76 4.22
N ASP A 422 -24.64 -30.40 5.23
CA ASP A 422 -25.37 -31.33 6.08
C ASP A 422 -26.32 -30.52 6.99
N SER A 423 -27.61 -30.58 6.67
CA SER A 423 -28.66 -29.84 7.40
C SER A 423 -28.86 -30.33 8.84
N THR A 424 -28.27 -31.48 9.21
CA THR A 424 -28.30 -31.96 10.59
C THR A 424 -27.26 -31.28 11.49
N LEU A 425 -26.20 -30.72 10.90
CA LEU A 425 -25.13 -30.02 11.62
C LEU A 425 -25.51 -28.55 11.87
N ARG A 426 -26.02 -28.27 13.07
CA ARG A 426 -26.36 -26.92 13.52
C ARG A 426 -25.14 -26.18 14.06
N MET A 427 -25.21 -24.85 14.09
CA MET A 427 -24.23 -24.02 14.79
C MET A 427 -24.11 -24.44 16.26
N SER A 428 -22.87 -24.55 16.75
CA SER A 428 -22.60 -24.91 18.14
C SER A 428 -22.84 -23.75 19.11
N LEU A 429 -22.87 -22.51 18.60
CA LEU A 429 -23.05 -21.29 19.38
C LEU A 429 -24.15 -20.39 18.76
N PRO A 430 -24.78 -19.49 19.53
CA PRO A 430 -25.58 -18.40 18.95
C PRO A 430 -24.66 -17.39 18.22
N LEU A 431 -25.19 -16.65 17.23
CA LEU A 431 -24.39 -15.79 16.36
C LEU A 431 -23.54 -14.77 17.14
N GLU A 432 -24.08 -14.21 18.22
CA GLU A 432 -23.42 -13.23 19.07
C GLU A 432 -22.09 -13.75 19.65
N LYS A 433 -21.99 -15.07 19.88
CA LYS A 433 -20.80 -15.70 20.45
C LYS A 433 -19.67 -15.91 19.44
N TYR A 434 -19.93 -15.73 18.14
CA TYR A 434 -18.87 -15.66 17.11
C TYR A 434 -18.29 -14.26 16.94
N THR A 435 -18.94 -13.24 17.51
CA THR A 435 -18.45 -11.85 17.43
C THR A 435 -17.24 -11.62 18.32
N GLY A 436 -16.36 -10.72 17.89
CA GLY A 436 -15.13 -10.42 18.62
C GLY A 436 -13.99 -9.98 17.70
N ALA A 437 -12.87 -9.62 18.32
CA ALA A 437 -11.61 -9.40 17.64
C ALA A 437 -10.79 -10.66 17.73
N TYR A 438 -10.12 -10.94 16.64
CA TYR A 438 -9.15 -12.00 16.50
C TYR A 438 -7.87 -11.36 16.01
N THR A 439 -6.71 -11.84 16.45
CA THR A 439 -5.43 -11.33 15.97
C THR A 439 -4.69 -12.45 15.26
N GLU A 440 -4.09 -12.11 14.13
CA GLU A 440 -3.21 -12.96 13.37
C GLU A 440 -1.91 -12.18 13.04
N PRO A 441 -0.71 -12.75 13.29
CA PRO A 441 0.56 -12.01 13.18
C PRO A 441 0.82 -11.33 11.83
N LEU A 442 0.46 -11.98 10.72
CA LEU A 442 0.64 -11.48 9.36
C LEU A 442 -0.36 -10.38 9.04
N ILE A 443 -1.65 -10.70 9.10
CA ILE A 443 -2.70 -9.81 8.60
C ILE A 443 -3.11 -8.74 9.60
N GLY A 444 -2.82 -8.94 10.89
CA GLY A 444 -3.25 -8.10 12.00
C GLY A 444 -4.61 -8.53 12.54
N ASP A 445 -5.40 -7.56 13.01
CA ASP A 445 -6.71 -7.87 13.57
C ASP A 445 -7.73 -8.26 12.49
N VAL A 446 -8.57 -9.23 12.84
CA VAL A 446 -9.76 -9.67 12.11
C VAL A 446 -10.94 -9.45 13.04
N ILE A 447 -11.93 -8.71 12.59
CA ILE A 447 -13.07 -8.30 13.41
C ILE A 447 -14.32 -8.99 12.89
N VAL A 448 -15.05 -9.69 13.75
CA VAL A 448 -16.35 -10.28 13.43
C VAL A 448 -17.45 -9.52 14.16
N ASP A 449 -18.29 -8.83 13.40
CA ASP A 449 -19.46 -8.10 13.88
C ASP A 449 -20.76 -8.87 13.60
N LEU A 450 -21.81 -8.58 14.38
CA LEU A 450 -23.18 -8.95 14.02
C LEU A 450 -23.89 -7.75 13.39
N LYS A 451 -24.32 -7.89 12.13
CA LYS A 451 -25.09 -6.89 11.37
C LYS A 451 -26.48 -7.44 11.02
N GLU A 452 -27.32 -6.60 10.42
CA GLU A 452 -28.71 -6.96 10.04
C GLU A 452 -28.81 -8.23 9.18
N LYS A 453 -27.80 -8.52 8.34
CA LYS A 453 -27.76 -9.69 7.45
C LYS A 453 -27.00 -10.89 8.04
N GLY A 454 -26.62 -10.85 9.32
CA GLY A 454 -25.81 -11.87 9.97
C GLY A 454 -24.40 -11.42 10.30
N LEU A 455 -23.48 -12.37 10.45
CA LEU A 455 -22.09 -12.08 10.78
C LEU A 455 -21.39 -11.35 9.64
N TYR A 456 -20.53 -10.40 9.99
CA TYR A 456 -19.75 -9.60 9.05
C TYR A 456 -18.30 -9.56 9.50
N MET A 457 -17.40 -10.08 8.67
CA MET A 457 -15.96 -10.13 8.93
C MET A 457 -15.26 -8.95 8.27
N ARG A 458 -14.44 -8.23 9.05
CA ARG A 458 -13.63 -7.08 8.63
C ARG A 458 -12.15 -7.34 8.82
N PHE A 459 -11.36 -6.81 7.91
CA PHE A 459 -9.90 -6.81 7.91
C PHE A 459 -9.41 -5.36 7.85
N PRO A 460 -9.21 -4.66 8.99
CA PRO A 460 -8.93 -3.22 9.01
C PRO A 460 -7.74 -2.78 8.15
N LYS A 461 -6.71 -3.63 8.03
CA LYS A 461 -5.52 -3.37 7.21
C LYS A 461 -5.61 -3.96 5.80
N ALA A 462 -6.66 -4.71 5.48
CA ALA A 462 -6.91 -5.30 4.18
C ALA A 462 -8.42 -5.28 3.82
N PRO A 463 -9.06 -4.09 3.78
CA PRO A 463 -10.52 -3.93 3.72
C PRO A 463 -11.16 -4.54 2.46
N LYS A 464 -10.36 -4.83 1.43
CA LYS A 464 -10.79 -5.59 0.26
C LYS A 464 -11.40 -6.95 0.61
N TYR A 465 -10.98 -7.59 1.70
CA TYR A 465 -11.47 -8.89 2.15
C TYR A 465 -12.71 -8.80 3.05
N ASP A 466 -13.26 -7.61 3.31
CA ASP A 466 -14.45 -7.46 4.13
C ASP A 466 -15.66 -8.15 3.49
N GLY A 467 -16.47 -8.85 4.30
CA GLY A 467 -17.58 -9.65 3.76
C GLY A 467 -18.57 -10.18 4.79
N TYR A 468 -19.78 -10.52 4.33
CA TYR A 468 -20.78 -11.22 5.14
C TYR A 468 -20.45 -12.71 5.23
N LEU A 469 -20.78 -13.34 6.35
CA LEU A 469 -20.66 -14.78 6.54
C LEU A 469 -22.06 -15.41 6.51
N THR A 470 -22.28 -16.34 5.57
CA THR A 470 -23.49 -17.16 5.50
C THR A 470 -23.21 -18.51 6.15
N HIS A 471 -24.09 -18.98 7.04
CA HIS A 471 -23.94 -20.31 7.64
C HIS A 471 -23.93 -21.40 6.56
N PHE A 472 -23.01 -22.35 6.68
CA PHE A 472 -22.91 -23.51 5.80
C PHE A 472 -23.35 -24.78 6.54
N GLN A 473 -22.56 -25.25 7.50
CA GLN A 473 -22.88 -26.42 8.34
C GLN A 473 -22.02 -26.39 9.61
N GLY A 474 -22.54 -26.85 10.76
CA GLY A 474 -21.80 -26.77 12.01
C GLY A 474 -21.35 -25.32 12.30
N ASP A 475 -20.06 -25.14 12.62
CA ASP A 475 -19.41 -23.85 12.83
C ASP A 475 -18.66 -23.33 11.58
N LEU A 476 -18.99 -23.85 10.40
CA LEU A 476 -18.44 -23.46 9.10
C LEU A 476 -19.36 -22.47 8.39
N PHE A 477 -18.79 -21.39 7.87
CA PHE A 477 -19.48 -20.32 7.15
C PHE A 477 -18.85 -20.09 5.77
N VAL A 478 -19.64 -19.58 4.83
CA VAL A 478 -19.17 -19.07 3.54
C VAL A 478 -19.01 -17.56 3.66
N GLN A 479 -17.82 -17.04 3.38
CA GLN A 479 -17.63 -15.60 3.28
C GLN A 479 -18.09 -15.06 1.91
N HIS A 480 -18.61 -13.85 1.88
CA HIS A 480 -19.00 -13.15 0.67
C HIS A 480 -18.40 -11.73 0.69
N TYR A 481 -17.31 -11.55 -0.06
CA TYR A 481 -16.64 -10.26 -0.18
C TYR A 481 -17.58 -9.17 -0.69
N GLN A 482 -17.41 -7.95 -0.18
CA GLN A 482 -18.16 -6.79 -0.65
C GLN A 482 -17.64 -6.26 -1.99
N VAL A 483 -16.36 -6.46 -2.27
CA VAL A 483 -15.76 -6.09 -3.56
C VAL A 483 -16.30 -7.03 -4.63
N PRO A 484 -17.03 -6.52 -5.65
CA PRO A 484 -17.53 -7.35 -6.73
C PRO A 484 -16.39 -8.05 -7.47
N ASN A 485 -16.65 -9.25 -7.98
CA ASN A 485 -15.73 -9.99 -8.86
C ASN A 485 -14.34 -10.36 -8.29
N MET A 486 -14.10 -10.12 -6.99
CA MET A 486 -12.84 -10.43 -6.29
C MET A 486 -12.44 -11.92 -6.33
N GLY A 487 -13.39 -12.80 -6.66
CA GLY A 487 -13.21 -14.24 -6.71
C GLY A 487 -14.05 -14.95 -5.66
N ASP A 488 -13.79 -16.24 -5.47
CA ASP A 488 -14.46 -17.03 -4.44
C ASP A 488 -13.77 -16.79 -3.10
N ALA A 489 -14.51 -16.36 -2.07
CA ALA A 489 -13.96 -16.22 -0.73
C ALA A 489 -13.74 -17.59 -0.08
N PRO A 490 -12.84 -17.73 0.91
CA PRO A 490 -12.67 -18.98 1.63
C PRO A 490 -13.91 -19.31 2.47
N TYR A 491 -14.04 -20.57 2.84
CA TYR A 491 -14.88 -20.90 4.00
C TYR A 491 -14.18 -20.45 5.28
N VAL A 492 -14.97 -20.07 6.28
CA VAL A 492 -14.52 -19.61 7.58
C VAL A 492 -15.02 -20.60 8.62
N ASN A 493 -14.11 -21.35 9.23
CA ASN A 493 -14.43 -22.32 10.27
C ASN A 493 -14.07 -21.75 11.64
N PHE A 494 -15.04 -21.65 12.54
CA PHE A 494 -14.77 -21.30 13.93
C PHE A 494 -14.54 -22.57 14.74
N ILE A 495 -13.35 -22.72 15.31
CA ILE A 495 -13.06 -23.88 16.14
C ILE A 495 -13.53 -23.58 17.57
N VAL A 496 -14.56 -24.29 18.00
CA VAL A 496 -15.21 -24.10 19.31
C VAL A 496 -14.63 -25.09 20.34
N ASN A 497 -14.31 -24.60 21.53
CA ASN A 497 -13.88 -25.40 22.68
C ASN A 497 -15.08 -26.05 23.39
N PRO A 498 -14.87 -27.11 24.20
CA PRO A 498 -15.93 -27.73 25.00
C PRO A 498 -16.64 -26.78 25.98
N ASP A 499 -15.99 -25.69 26.36
CA ASP A 499 -16.54 -24.64 27.24
C ASP A 499 -17.34 -23.57 26.48
N HIS A 500 -17.63 -23.79 25.19
CA HIS A 500 -18.36 -22.89 24.32
C HIS A 500 -17.65 -21.55 24.04
N THR A 501 -16.32 -21.49 24.21
CA THR A 501 -15.48 -20.39 23.72
C THR A 501 -14.90 -20.71 22.35
N ILE A 502 -14.52 -19.69 21.58
CA ILE A 502 -13.82 -19.89 20.31
C ILE A 502 -12.33 -20.01 20.60
N ARG A 503 -11.67 -21.00 20.01
CA ARG A 503 -10.23 -21.20 20.08
C ARG A 503 -9.50 -20.39 19.00
N GLU A 504 -9.97 -20.51 17.77
CA GLU A 504 -9.35 -19.93 16.57
C GLU A 504 -10.33 -19.92 15.40
N ILE A 505 -10.01 -19.12 14.39
CA ILE A 505 -10.62 -19.17 13.07
C ILE A 505 -9.67 -19.92 12.14
N ARG A 506 -10.21 -20.81 11.30
CA ARG A 506 -9.48 -21.42 10.19
C ARG A 506 -10.14 -21.05 8.89
N PHE A 507 -9.37 -20.54 7.95
CA PHE A 507 -9.84 -20.38 6.58
C PHE A 507 -9.60 -21.68 5.81
N ILE A 508 -10.59 -22.10 5.04
CA ILE A 508 -10.49 -23.26 4.16
C ILE A 508 -10.65 -22.74 2.74
N SER A 509 -9.58 -22.84 1.97
CA SER A 509 -9.50 -22.20 0.66
C SER A 509 -10.47 -22.84 -0.32
N ASN A 510 -11.05 -21.99 -1.15
CA ASN A 510 -11.81 -22.37 -2.33
C ASN A 510 -10.94 -22.40 -3.59
N PHE A 511 -9.60 -22.55 -3.48
CA PHE A 511 -8.70 -22.52 -4.63
C PHE A 511 -7.89 -23.82 -4.77
N ASN A 512 -7.67 -24.27 -6.01
CA ASN A 512 -6.65 -25.26 -6.34
C ASN A 512 -5.52 -24.48 -7.01
N GLY A 513 -4.41 -24.24 -6.31
CA GLY A 513 -3.27 -23.46 -6.78
C GLY A 513 -2.26 -23.22 -5.67
N ALA A 514 -1.11 -22.61 -5.97
CA ALA A 514 -0.05 -22.33 -5.01
C ALA A 514 -0.44 -21.32 -3.88
N ASP A 515 -1.65 -20.76 -3.95
CA ASP A 515 -2.16 -19.68 -3.10
C ASP A 515 -3.11 -20.20 -2.01
N ASN A 516 -2.59 -21.04 -1.10
CA ASN A 516 -3.28 -21.42 0.14
C ASN A 516 -2.92 -20.50 1.30
N GLU A 517 -2.52 -19.25 1.04
CA GLU A 517 -2.05 -18.34 2.09
C GLU A 517 -3.08 -18.11 3.19
N PHE A 518 -4.37 -17.99 2.84
CA PHE A 518 -5.45 -17.91 3.82
C PHE A 518 -5.49 -19.11 4.77
N GLU A 519 -5.20 -20.33 4.29
CA GLU A 519 -5.20 -21.53 5.13
C GLU A 519 -4.05 -21.56 6.15
N ARG A 520 -3.01 -20.74 5.93
CA ARG A 520 -1.90 -20.56 6.89
C ARG A 520 -2.28 -19.61 8.02
N LEU A 521 -3.31 -18.78 7.84
CA LEU A 521 -3.73 -17.81 8.83
C LEU A 521 -4.51 -18.51 9.95
N LEU A 522 -4.15 -18.18 11.18
CA LEU A 522 -4.80 -18.69 12.39
C LEU A 522 -5.21 -17.54 13.31
N PRO A 523 -6.23 -16.73 12.95
CA PRO A 523 -6.73 -15.70 13.84
C PRO A 523 -7.22 -16.32 15.16
N THR A 524 -6.66 -15.87 16.27
CA THR A 524 -7.04 -16.31 17.62
C THR A 524 -7.78 -15.19 18.34
N PRO A 525 -8.78 -15.46 19.19
CA PRO A 525 -9.50 -14.41 19.90
C PRO A 525 -8.54 -13.52 20.68
N ASN A 526 -8.67 -12.21 20.48
CA ASN A 526 -7.93 -11.22 21.21
C ASN A 526 -8.90 -10.42 22.09
N PRO A 527 -9.10 -10.80 23.36
CA PRO A 527 -10.00 -10.10 24.28
C PRO A 527 -9.49 -8.70 24.65
N MET A 528 -8.23 -8.40 24.34
CA MET A 528 -7.59 -7.10 24.53
C MET A 528 -7.63 -6.24 23.26
N ALA A 529 -7.91 -6.83 22.09
CA ALA A 529 -8.18 -6.06 20.88
C ALA A 529 -9.54 -5.44 21.06
N ILE A 530 -9.51 -4.13 21.26
CA ILE A 530 -10.73 -3.43 21.50
C ILE A 530 -11.30 -3.06 20.10
N LEU A 531 -12.57 -3.41 19.91
CA LEU A 531 -13.28 -3.41 18.64
C LEU A 531 -14.06 -2.12 18.43
N ASP A 532 -14.08 -1.61 17.21
CA ASP A 532 -15.24 -0.82 16.80
C ASP A 532 -16.50 -1.68 16.91
N THR A 533 -17.20 -1.66 18.05
CA THR A 533 -18.45 -2.37 18.22
C THR A 533 -19.50 -1.64 17.39
N THR A 534 -20.08 -2.36 16.43
CA THR A 534 -21.19 -1.85 15.60
C THR A 534 -22.25 -1.13 16.46
N THR A 535 -22.48 -1.61 17.69
CA THR A 535 -23.35 -0.98 18.70
C THR A 535 -22.90 0.42 19.13
N LEU A 536 -21.63 0.60 19.53
CA LEU A 536 -21.10 1.90 19.95
C LEU A 536 -21.18 2.91 18.80
N ARG A 537 -20.77 2.52 17.59
CA ARG A 537 -20.86 3.37 16.40
C ARG A 537 -22.31 3.78 16.10
N LYS A 538 -23.26 2.84 16.15
CA LYS A 538 -24.70 3.11 15.93
C LYS A 538 -25.25 4.10 16.96
N ARG A 539 -24.88 3.94 18.24
CA ARG A 539 -25.27 4.87 19.31
C ARG A 539 -24.73 6.28 19.06
N ILE A 540 -23.47 6.41 18.66
CA ILE A 540 -22.82 7.69 18.36
C ILE A 540 -23.49 8.36 17.14
N LEU A 541 -23.66 7.64 16.03
CA LEU A 541 -24.32 8.15 14.83
C LEU A 541 -25.77 8.56 15.09
N ALA A 542 -26.49 7.84 15.95
CA ALA A 542 -27.85 8.21 16.34
C ALA A 542 -27.92 9.53 17.14
N GLN A 543 -26.84 9.94 17.83
CA GLN A 543 -26.79 11.25 18.47
C GLN A 543 -26.44 12.37 17.49
N THR A 544 -25.48 12.14 16.59
CA THR A 544 -25.05 13.18 15.63
C THR A 544 -26.11 13.42 14.56
N ALA A 545 -26.82 12.38 14.10
CA ALA A 545 -27.88 12.47 13.09
C ALA A 545 -29.08 13.34 13.50
N LYS A 546 -29.24 13.65 14.81
CA LYS A 546 -30.27 14.59 15.30
C LYS A 546 -30.02 16.03 14.84
N PHE A 547 -28.82 16.33 14.35
CA PHE A 547 -28.40 17.63 13.88
C PHE A 547 -27.89 17.49 12.44
N PRO A 548 -28.79 17.42 11.42
CA PRO A 548 -28.41 17.11 10.04
C PRO A 548 -27.55 18.20 9.39
N LYS A 549 -27.58 19.43 9.90
CA LYS A 549 -26.67 20.51 9.50
C LYS A 549 -25.38 20.57 10.34
N GLY A 550 -25.31 19.76 11.39
CA GLY A 550 -24.21 19.75 12.32
C GLY A 550 -23.07 18.89 11.83
N HIS A 551 -21.87 19.43 11.93
CA HIS A 551 -20.64 18.72 11.62
C HIS A 551 -20.03 18.19 12.91
N PHE A 552 -19.79 16.88 13.02
CA PHE A 552 -19.22 16.27 14.22
C PHE A 552 -17.98 15.45 13.87
N ALA A 553 -17.00 15.46 14.78
CA ALA A 553 -15.85 14.57 14.74
C ALA A 553 -15.53 13.98 16.12
N VAL A 554 -15.08 12.72 16.12
CA VAL A 554 -14.73 11.95 17.32
C VAL A 554 -13.40 11.25 17.08
N ALA A 555 -12.50 11.35 18.05
CA ALA A 555 -11.32 10.50 18.14
C ALA A 555 -11.20 9.96 19.57
N TYR A 556 -11.08 8.65 19.70
CA TYR A 556 -10.89 7.96 20.96
C TYR A 556 -9.65 7.08 20.86
N LYS A 557 -8.91 6.95 21.96
CA LYS A 557 -7.81 6.00 22.08
C LYS A 557 -7.69 5.40 23.48
N ASP A 558 -7.74 4.09 23.60
CA ASP A 558 -7.37 3.38 24.83
C ASP A 558 -5.83 3.39 24.98
N LEU A 559 -5.33 3.86 26.12
CA LEU A 559 -3.88 4.01 26.33
C LEU A 559 -3.19 2.76 26.88
N GLN A 560 -3.95 1.73 27.26
CA GLN A 560 -3.42 0.44 27.66
C GLN A 560 -3.29 -0.50 26.46
N THR A 561 -4.31 -0.54 25.61
CA THR A 561 -4.38 -1.50 24.49
C THR A 561 -4.00 -0.90 23.14
N GLY A 562 -4.12 0.43 23.00
CA GLY A 562 -3.92 1.12 21.74
C GLY A 562 -5.13 1.17 20.81
N GLU A 563 -6.30 0.64 21.21
CA GLU A 563 -7.54 0.75 20.39
C GLU A 563 -7.86 2.19 20.08
N THR A 564 -8.36 2.41 18.87
CA THR A 564 -8.92 3.70 18.47
C THR A 564 -10.35 3.59 17.93
N PHE A 565 -11.16 4.63 18.16
CA PHE A 565 -12.40 4.87 17.42
C PHE A 565 -12.33 6.23 16.72
N PHE A 566 -12.73 6.26 15.45
CA PHE A 566 -12.75 7.46 14.63
C PHE A 566 -14.09 7.69 13.93
N LEU A 567 -14.49 8.96 13.92
CA LEU A 567 -15.57 9.52 13.11
C LEU A 567 -15.11 10.90 12.64
N ASN A 568 -14.91 11.10 11.33
CA ASN A 568 -14.54 12.38 10.73
C ASN A 568 -13.32 13.04 11.41
N GLU A 569 -12.39 12.23 11.91
CA GLU A 569 -11.35 12.64 12.84
C GLU A 569 -10.33 13.60 12.22
N LYS A 570 -10.21 13.57 10.89
CA LYS A 570 -9.35 14.43 10.07
C LYS A 570 -10.03 15.69 9.55
N ASP A 571 -11.32 15.85 9.78
CA ASP A 571 -12.03 17.06 9.36
C ASP A 571 -11.53 18.27 10.15
N SER A 572 -11.40 19.40 9.45
CA SER A 572 -10.88 20.64 10.02
C SER A 572 -11.99 21.46 10.66
N PHE A 573 -11.85 21.75 11.95
CA PHE A 573 -12.72 22.64 12.72
C PHE A 573 -11.97 23.91 13.11
N HIS A 574 -12.69 25.00 13.33
CA HIS A 574 -12.11 26.15 14.04
C HIS A 574 -11.75 25.73 15.47
N ALA A 575 -10.51 25.92 15.90
CA ALA A 575 -10.00 25.32 17.14
C ALA A 575 -10.66 25.85 18.43
N ALA A 576 -11.29 27.01 18.38
CA ALA A 576 -11.84 27.68 19.56
C ALA A 576 -10.78 27.70 20.69
N SER A 577 -11.12 27.26 21.91
CA SER A 577 -10.16 27.20 23.02
C SER A 577 -9.32 25.93 23.09
N THR A 578 -9.48 24.93 22.21
CA THR A 578 -8.63 23.73 22.21
C THR A 578 -7.20 24.02 21.72
N MET A 579 -7.00 25.11 20.96
CA MET A 579 -5.67 25.62 20.59
C MET A 579 -4.76 25.95 21.80
N LYS A 580 -5.35 26.19 22.97
CA LYS A 580 -4.62 26.52 24.20
C LYS A 580 -3.78 25.34 24.72
N THR A 581 -4.11 24.10 24.34
CA THR A 581 -3.32 22.91 24.71
C THR A 581 -1.97 22.87 24.00
N PRO A 582 -1.87 23.03 22.65
CA PRO A 582 -0.60 23.27 21.97
C PRO A 582 0.23 24.43 22.54
N VAL A 583 -0.41 25.56 22.90
CA VAL A 583 0.28 26.72 23.48
C VAL A 583 0.91 26.37 24.83
N MET A 584 0.16 25.69 25.72
CA MET A 584 0.69 25.20 26.99
C MET A 584 1.87 24.25 26.78
N ALA A 585 1.76 23.31 25.83
CA ALA A 585 2.83 22.36 25.53
C ALA A 585 4.13 23.07 25.13
N GLU A 586 4.04 24.10 24.28
CA GLU A 586 5.20 24.89 23.88
C GLU A 586 5.79 25.74 25.03
N VAL A 587 4.96 26.23 25.97
CA VAL A 587 5.46 26.91 27.18
C VAL A 587 6.34 25.96 27.99
N PHE A 588 5.89 24.73 28.22
CA PHE A 588 6.67 23.72 28.92
C PHE A 588 7.91 23.28 28.14
N GLU A 589 7.82 23.16 26.82
CA GLU A 589 8.97 22.85 25.95
C GLU A 589 10.07 23.91 26.06
N GLN A 590 9.70 25.19 26.06
CA GLN A 590 10.67 26.28 26.21
C GLN A 590 11.22 26.38 27.63
N ALA A 591 10.41 26.10 28.64
CA ALA A 591 10.87 26.05 30.02
C ALA A 591 11.87 24.91 30.25
N ASP A 592 11.60 23.72 29.70
CA ASP A 592 12.50 22.57 29.76
C ASP A 592 13.84 22.83 29.06
N LYS A 593 13.81 23.62 27.97
CA LYS A 593 15.00 24.12 27.28
C LYS A 593 15.73 25.24 28.02
N GLY A 594 15.29 25.61 29.22
CA GLY A 594 15.93 26.63 30.05
C GLY A 594 15.77 28.06 29.53
N LYS A 595 14.82 28.34 28.64
CA LYS A 595 14.58 29.73 28.16
C LYS A 595 13.99 30.62 29.25
N PHE A 596 13.20 30.04 30.14
CA PHE A 596 12.59 30.67 31.33
C PHE A 596 12.13 29.57 32.29
N SER A 597 11.83 29.91 33.54
CA SER A 597 11.11 29.05 34.48
C SER A 597 9.61 29.36 34.46
N ILE A 598 8.75 28.35 34.70
CA ILE A 598 7.31 28.59 34.87
C ILE A 598 6.97 29.46 36.10
N SER A 599 7.89 29.54 37.07
CA SER A 599 7.77 30.44 38.23
C SER A 599 8.19 31.88 37.92
N ASP A 600 8.77 32.15 36.74
CA ASP A 600 9.19 33.49 36.37
C ASP A 600 7.98 34.43 36.24
N SER A 601 8.21 35.68 36.61
CA SER A 601 7.19 36.72 36.56
C SER A 601 7.25 37.50 35.25
N VAL A 602 6.11 37.58 34.56
CA VAL A 602 5.92 38.36 33.33
C VAL A 602 4.91 39.50 33.55
N THR A 603 5.11 40.62 32.87
CA THR A 603 4.15 41.73 32.89
C THR A 603 2.92 41.35 32.09
N VAL A 604 1.74 41.47 32.68
CA VAL A 604 0.47 41.26 31.96
C VAL A 604 0.24 42.45 31.02
N ILE A 605 0.19 42.17 29.73
CA ILE A 605 -0.12 43.16 28.69
C ILE A 605 -1.50 42.87 28.08
N ASN A 606 -2.14 43.90 27.53
CA ASN A 606 -3.39 43.76 26.78
C ASN A 606 -3.31 44.42 25.39
N LEU A 607 -2.10 44.53 24.83
CA LEU A 607 -1.87 45.14 23.53
C LEU A 607 -0.99 44.20 22.70
N PHE A 608 -1.60 43.55 21.72
CA PHE A 608 -0.99 42.51 20.90
C PHE A 608 -0.92 42.96 19.44
N LYS A 609 -0.11 42.31 18.62
CA LYS A 609 0.06 42.64 17.21
C LYS A 609 -0.67 41.63 16.33
N SER A 610 -1.48 42.11 15.40
CA SER A 610 -2.15 41.28 14.41
C SER A 610 -1.14 40.62 13.48
N ILE A 611 -1.39 39.37 13.10
CA ILE A 611 -0.50 38.65 12.16
C ILE A 611 -0.57 39.17 10.72
N VAL A 612 -1.57 40.00 10.39
CA VAL A 612 -1.78 40.53 9.04
C VAL A 612 -0.73 41.59 8.69
N ASP A 613 -0.57 42.60 9.55
CA ASP A 613 0.31 43.75 9.31
C ASP A 613 0.91 44.36 10.58
N GLY A 614 0.78 43.67 11.72
CA GLY A 614 1.29 44.16 13.00
C GLY A 614 0.41 45.23 13.67
N SER A 615 -0.75 45.58 13.12
CA SER A 615 -1.69 46.51 13.77
C SER A 615 -2.08 46.01 15.16
N LYS A 616 -2.24 46.94 16.11
CA LYS A 616 -2.49 46.58 17.51
C LYS A 616 -3.95 46.16 17.74
N TYR A 617 -4.15 45.16 18.59
CA TYR A 617 -5.46 44.76 19.09
C TYR A 617 -5.39 44.42 20.59
N SER A 618 -6.53 44.44 21.28
CA SER A 618 -6.66 44.19 22.71
C SER A 618 -7.81 43.24 22.99
N GLN A 619 -7.81 42.60 24.15
CA GLN A 619 -8.96 41.82 24.64
C GLN A 619 -9.89 42.71 25.47
N TYR A 620 -11.18 42.41 25.44
CA TYR A 620 -12.18 43.11 26.24
C TYR A 620 -12.66 42.21 27.38
N PRO A 621 -12.65 42.69 28.65
CA PRO A 621 -13.01 41.86 29.81
C PRO A 621 -14.38 41.18 29.69
N LEU A 622 -15.36 41.83 29.04
CA LEU A 622 -16.72 41.31 28.88
C LEU A 622 -16.81 40.12 27.91
N ASN A 623 -15.82 39.95 27.03
CA ASN A 623 -15.75 38.85 26.07
C ASN A 623 -14.93 37.67 26.60
N ASP A 624 -14.29 37.83 27.77
CA ASP A 624 -13.42 36.84 28.37
C ASP A 624 -14.13 36.11 29.52
N SER A 625 -13.85 34.81 29.65
CA SER A 625 -14.42 33.98 30.71
C SER A 625 -13.72 34.15 32.07
N GLU A 626 -12.62 34.89 32.11
CA GLU A 626 -11.86 35.22 33.32
C GLU A 626 -11.53 36.71 33.36
N GLN A 627 -12.10 37.45 34.32
CA GLN A 627 -12.00 38.91 34.37
C GLN A 627 -10.94 39.43 35.36
N ALA A 628 -10.51 38.63 36.33
CA ALA A 628 -9.61 39.10 37.39
C ALA A 628 -8.22 39.45 36.84
N LEU A 629 -7.72 38.74 35.82
CA LEU A 629 -6.42 39.03 35.21
C LEU A 629 -6.33 40.44 34.61
N TYR A 630 -7.45 41.03 34.16
CA TYR A 630 -7.46 42.38 33.61
C TYR A 630 -7.10 43.45 34.66
N LYS A 631 -7.31 43.17 35.95
CA LYS A 631 -6.88 44.06 37.06
C LYS A 631 -5.35 44.07 37.25
N LEU A 632 -4.65 43.13 36.61
CA LEU A 632 -3.19 43.00 36.66
C LEU A 632 -2.50 43.58 35.42
N ILE A 633 -3.22 44.21 34.49
CA ILE A 633 -2.58 44.87 33.33
C ILE A 633 -1.52 45.88 33.82
N GLY A 634 -0.30 45.76 33.28
CA GLY A 634 0.86 46.55 33.69
C GLY A 634 1.57 46.05 34.95
N LYS A 635 1.03 45.05 35.65
CA LYS A 635 1.63 44.40 36.82
C LYS A 635 2.22 43.04 36.44
N LYS A 636 3.05 42.49 37.32
CA LYS A 636 3.66 41.16 37.14
C LYS A 636 2.78 40.06 37.73
N THR A 637 2.72 38.92 37.04
CA THR A 637 2.22 37.62 37.56
C THR A 637 3.11 36.50 37.03
N THR A 638 3.01 35.28 37.57
CA THR A 638 3.85 34.16 37.13
C THR A 638 3.33 33.53 35.82
N ILE A 639 4.23 32.90 35.06
CA ILE A 639 3.85 32.10 33.89
C ILE A 639 2.90 30.97 34.31
N ASP A 640 3.13 30.34 35.46
CA ASP A 640 2.23 29.34 36.04
C ASP A 640 0.81 29.90 36.28
N ASP A 641 0.65 31.09 36.85
CA ASP A 641 -0.68 31.71 37.04
C ASP A 641 -1.37 31.96 35.69
N LEU A 642 -0.62 32.38 34.66
CA LEU A 642 -1.17 32.52 33.30
C LEU A 642 -1.59 31.16 32.71
N LEU A 643 -0.79 30.10 32.88
CA LEU A 643 -1.10 28.75 32.42
C LEU A 643 -2.38 28.23 33.09
N GLN A 644 -2.49 28.38 34.42
CA GLN A 644 -3.65 27.99 35.19
C GLN A 644 -4.90 28.73 34.70
N ARG A 645 -4.85 30.06 34.52
CA ARG A 645 -5.99 30.86 34.03
C ARG A 645 -6.37 30.51 32.59
N MET A 646 -5.39 30.33 31.71
CA MET A 646 -5.60 29.97 30.31
C MET A 646 -6.32 28.62 30.17
N ILE A 647 -5.91 27.62 30.96
CA ILE A 647 -6.45 26.27 30.81
C ILE A 647 -7.73 26.09 31.63
N THR A 648 -7.74 26.45 32.91
CA THR A 648 -8.83 26.14 33.85
C THR A 648 -10.03 27.08 33.74
N ARG A 649 -9.78 28.36 33.43
CA ARG A 649 -10.82 29.39 33.27
C ARG A 649 -10.96 29.86 31.82
N SER A 650 -10.19 29.28 30.91
CA SER A 650 -10.20 29.58 29.48
C SER A 650 -9.85 31.04 29.13
N SER A 651 -9.08 31.74 29.97
CA SER A 651 -8.77 33.18 29.78
C SER A 651 -8.13 33.49 28.42
N ASN A 652 -8.75 34.37 27.63
CA ASN A 652 -8.20 34.84 26.36
C ASN A 652 -7.00 35.78 26.57
N LEU A 653 -7.06 36.65 27.58
CA LEU A 653 -5.95 37.53 27.94
C LEU A 653 -4.70 36.74 28.33
N ALA A 654 -4.84 35.69 29.15
CA ALA A 654 -3.72 34.82 29.52
C ALA A 654 -3.13 34.11 28.28
N THR A 655 -3.99 33.62 27.38
CA THR A 655 -3.56 32.98 26.13
C THR A 655 -2.75 33.93 25.27
N ASN A 656 -3.18 35.18 25.08
CA ASN A 656 -2.45 36.11 24.24
C ASN A 656 -1.10 36.50 24.85
N ASN A 657 -1.02 36.62 26.18
CA ASN A 657 0.27 36.82 26.87
C ASN A 657 1.22 35.63 26.66
N LEU A 658 0.72 34.39 26.76
CA LEU A 658 1.53 33.19 26.55
C LEU A 658 1.92 32.97 25.09
N VAL A 659 1.02 33.22 24.13
CA VAL A 659 1.34 33.19 22.69
C VAL A 659 2.39 34.25 22.35
N ASN A 660 2.30 35.44 22.94
CA ASN A 660 3.31 36.50 22.77
C ASN A 660 4.67 36.10 23.37
N LEU A 661 4.67 35.35 24.48
CA LEU A 661 5.88 34.83 25.12
C LEU A 661 6.58 33.77 24.25
N VAL A 662 5.84 32.77 23.77
CA VAL A 662 6.46 31.58 23.13
C VAL A 662 6.49 31.64 21.60
N GLY A 663 5.61 32.41 20.98
CA GLY A 663 5.48 32.57 19.53
C GLY A 663 4.73 31.41 18.86
N ALA A 664 3.68 31.74 18.10
CA ALA A 664 2.83 30.79 17.39
C ALA A 664 3.59 29.88 16.40
N LYS A 665 4.67 30.37 15.76
CA LYS A 665 5.52 29.57 14.87
C LYS A 665 6.21 28.41 15.61
N ASN A 666 6.58 28.59 16.87
CA ASN A 666 7.21 27.53 17.65
C ASN A 666 6.19 26.47 18.04
N VAL A 667 4.97 26.89 18.44
CA VAL A 667 3.83 25.99 18.65
C VAL A 667 3.62 25.10 17.41
N MET A 668 3.57 25.69 16.22
CA MET A 668 3.42 24.94 14.97
C MET A 668 4.58 23.98 14.67
N LYS A 669 5.82 24.40 14.96
CA LYS A 669 7.00 23.55 14.80
C LYS A 669 6.91 22.32 15.71
N MET A 670 6.51 22.52 16.97
CA MET A 670 6.31 21.44 17.93
C MET A 670 5.22 20.48 17.45
N MET A 671 4.04 21.00 17.07
CA MET A 671 2.91 20.17 16.61
C MET A 671 3.30 19.31 15.40
N LYS A 672 3.99 19.89 14.41
CA LYS A 672 4.52 19.14 13.26
C LYS A 672 5.51 18.05 13.69
N GLY A 673 6.40 18.35 14.65
CA GLY A 673 7.40 17.43 15.18
C GLY A 673 6.79 16.19 15.85
N ILE A 674 5.63 16.35 16.50
CA ILE A 674 4.92 15.24 17.15
C ILE A 674 3.92 14.52 16.22
N GLY A 675 3.82 14.93 14.95
CA GLY A 675 2.93 14.32 13.97
C GLY A 675 1.54 14.94 13.85
N ALA A 676 1.21 15.96 14.66
CA ALA A 676 -0.01 16.76 14.54
C ALA A 676 0.16 17.80 13.42
N LYS A 677 -0.08 17.38 12.18
CA LYS A 677 0.25 18.14 10.96
C LYS A 677 -0.89 19.06 10.47
N ASP A 678 -2.11 18.81 10.90
CA ASP A 678 -3.33 19.41 10.37
C ASP A 678 -3.86 20.54 11.28
N ILE A 679 -3.51 20.52 12.57
CA ILE A 679 -3.76 21.60 13.53
C ILE A 679 -2.99 22.87 13.17
N LYS A 680 -3.64 24.03 13.30
CA LYS A 680 -3.04 25.35 13.03
C LYS A 680 -3.28 26.30 14.20
N VAL A 681 -2.19 26.71 14.85
CA VAL A 681 -2.14 27.83 15.81
C VAL A 681 -1.35 28.96 15.17
N LEU A 682 -2.04 29.88 14.52
CA LEU A 682 -1.45 30.96 13.72
C LEU A 682 -1.29 32.25 14.54
N ARG A 683 -2.20 32.48 15.50
CA ARG A 683 -2.37 33.77 16.18
C ARG A 683 -3.00 33.64 17.56
N GLY A 684 -2.93 34.74 18.33
CA GLY A 684 -3.73 34.91 19.53
C GLY A 684 -5.25 34.96 19.26
N VAL A 685 -6.02 34.95 20.34
CA VAL A 685 -7.47 35.02 20.35
C VAL A 685 -7.93 36.47 20.09
N GLU A 686 -9.07 36.65 19.42
CA GLU A 686 -9.69 37.95 19.07
C GLU A 686 -8.84 38.90 18.20
N ASP A 687 -7.90 38.38 17.41
CA ASP A 687 -7.35 39.11 16.25
C ASP A 687 -8.37 39.09 15.10
N SER A 688 -9.41 39.95 15.19
CA SER A 688 -10.53 39.99 14.25
C SER A 688 -10.09 40.27 12.81
N LYS A 689 -9.06 41.09 12.64
CA LYS A 689 -8.49 41.41 11.32
C LYS A 689 -7.94 40.17 10.62
N ALA A 690 -7.21 39.32 11.37
CA ALA A 690 -6.73 38.05 10.84
C ALA A 690 -7.88 37.06 10.60
N TYR A 691 -8.89 37.06 11.46
CA TYR A 691 -10.10 36.24 11.29
C TYR A 691 -10.84 36.58 9.97
N GLU A 692 -11.06 37.87 9.69
CA GLU A 692 -11.71 38.36 8.46
C GLU A 692 -10.92 38.02 7.19
N LYS A 693 -9.59 37.84 7.30
CA LYS A 693 -8.72 37.39 6.21
C LYS A 693 -8.63 35.86 6.08
N GLY A 694 -9.43 35.11 6.85
CA GLY A 694 -9.44 33.65 6.81
C GLY A 694 -8.24 32.98 7.50
N LEU A 695 -7.41 33.74 8.21
CA LEU A 695 -6.24 33.22 8.94
C LEU A 695 -6.67 32.66 10.30
N ASN A 696 -7.42 31.57 10.27
CA ASN A 696 -8.05 30.99 11.46
C ASN A 696 -7.18 29.94 12.14
N ASN A 697 -7.29 29.88 13.47
CA ASN A 697 -6.76 28.75 14.22
C ASN A 697 -7.69 27.55 13.99
N THR A 698 -7.16 26.43 13.51
CA THR A 698 -7.92 25.22 13.18
C THR A 698 -7.39 23.99 13.90
N THR A 699 -8.20 22.96 14.03
CA THR A 699 -7.85 21.69 14.66
C THR A 699 -8.57 20.53 14.00
N THR A 700 -8.05 19.33 14.18
CA THR A 700 -8.75 18.07 13.89
C THR A 700 -8.91 17.27 15.19
N ALA A 701 -9.80 16.28 15.21
CA ALA A 701 -9.95 15.43 16.38
C ALA A 701 -8.72 14.52 16.57
N TYR A 702 -8.15 14.06 15.46
CA TYR A 702 -6.96 13.21 15.45
C TYR A 702 -5.72 13.92 16.02
N ASP A 703 -5.47 15.17 15.62
CA ASP A 703 -4.29 15.90 16.09
C ASP A 703 -4.36 16.22 17.58
N LEU A 704 -5.55 16.57 18.07
CA LEU A 704 -5.78 16.71 19.52
C LEU A 704 -5.57 15.37 20.24
N MET A 705 -6.02 14.27 19.67
CA MET A 705 -5.81 12.94 20.25
C MET A 705 -4.31 12.63 20.39
N LEU A 706 -3.50 12.91 19.36
CA LEU A 706 -2.04 12.72 19.43
C LEU A 706 -1.38 13.56 20.54
N ILE A 707 -1.83 14.81 20.72
CA ILE A 707 -1.31 15.69 21.77
C ILE A 707 -1.59 15.07 23.14
N PHE A 708 -2.84 14.67 23.41
CA PHE A 708 -3.23 14.09 24.70
C PHE A 708 -2.64 12.69 24.92
N GLU A 709 -2.47 11.89 23.86
CA GLU A 709 -1.79 10.60 23.93
C GLU A 709 -0.34 10.78 24.40
N LYS A 710 0.43 11.61 23.69
CA LYS A 710 1.84 11.87 24.05
C LYS A 710 1.98 12.52 25.41
N MET A 711 1.01 13.36 25.80
CA MET A 711 0.96 13.94 27.14
C MET A 711 0.80 12.82 28.19
N ALA A 712 -0.16 11.93 28.00
CA ALA A 712 -0.43 10.82 28.92
C ALA A 712 0.72 9.80 29.01
N GLN A 713 1.45 9.59 27.91
CA GLN A 713 2.64 8.73 27.83
C GLN A 713 3.91 9.38 28.41
N GLY A 714 3.88 10.70 28.69
CA GLY A 714 5.06 11.42 29.18
C GLY A 714 6.08 11.78 28.10
N THR A 715 5.70 11.76 26.82
CA THR A 715 6.59 11.96 25.67
C THR A 715 6.25 13.21 24.84
N LEU A 716 5.33 14.07 25.31
CA LEU A 716 4.97 15.30 24.60
C LEU A 716 6.10 16.34 24.68
N VAL A 717 6.69 16.49 25.86
CA VAL A 717 7.92 17.26 26.15
C VAL A 717 8.87 16.31 26.88
N ASN A 718 8.52 16.00 28.13
CA ASN A 718 9.09 14.95 28.95
C ASN A 718 8.06 14.57 30.04
N LYS A 719 8.38 13.56 30.85
CA LYS A 719 7.45 13.04 31.87
C LYS A 719 7.04 14.10 32.89
N GLN A 720 7.98 14.89 33.41
CA GLN A 720 7.71 15.89 34.45
C GLN A 720 6.78 17.00 33.93
N SER A 721 7.10 17.54 32.75
CA SER A 721 6.29 18.56 32.06
C SER A 721 4.90 18.03 31.71
N SER A 722 4.80 16.79 31.23
CA SER A 722 3.51 16.13 30.98
C SER A 722 2.66 15.99 32.24
N ASP A 723 3.25 15.54 33.35
CA ASP A 723 2.55 15.40 34.62
C ASP A 723 2.02 16.75 35.14
N ALA A 724 2.82 17.83 34.98
CA ALA A 724 2.41 19.19 35.32
C ALA A 724 1.25 19.69 34.44
N MET A 725 1.32 19.50 33.12
CA MET A 725 0.23 19.82 32.20
C MET A 725 -1.07 19.10 32.55
N ILE A 726 -0.98 17.81 32.86
CA ILE A 726 -2.12 16.98 33.30
C ILE A 726 -2.72 17.53 34.60
N ALA A 727 -1.89 17.96 35.56
CA ALA A 727 -2.35 18.53 36.81
C ALA A 727 -3.18 19.81 36.60
N ILE A 728 -2.72 20.70 35.70
CA ILE A 728 -3.47 21.91 35.31
C ILE A 728 -4.81 21.53 34.66
N LEU A 729 -4.79 20.60 33.70
CA LEU A 729 -5.99 20.14 32.97
C LEU A 729 -7.03 19.46 33.86
N LYS A 730 -6.63 18.85 34.99
CA LYS A 730 -7.57 18.26 35.98
C LYS A 730 -8.34 19.32 36.78
N ASN A 731 -7.82 20.54 36.85
CA ASN A 731 -8.43 21.66 37.58
C ASN A 731 -9.44 22.45 36.73
N GLN A 732 -9.89 21.88 35.60
CA GLN A 732 -10.82 22.53 34.67
C GLN A 732 -12.12 22.97 35.36
N TYR A 733 -12.52 24.23 35.15
CA TYR A 733 -13.78 24.77 35.68
C TYR A 733 -14.98 24.30 34.85
N PHE A 734 -14.83 24.25 33.52
CA PHE A 734 -15.90 23.87 32.60
C PHE A 734 -15.96 22.36 32.36
N LYS A 735 -16.91 21.69 33.01
CA LYS A 735 -17.04 20.21 33.00
C LYS A 735 -18.27 19.69 32.23
N SER A 736 -18.80 20.48 31.30
CA SER A 736 -20.14 20.27 30.71
C SER A 736 -20.21 19.32 29.52
N VAL A 737 -19.10 18.69 29.08
CA VAL A 737 -19.09 17.75 27.95
C VAL A 737 -18.52 16.40 28.35
N ILE A 738 -17.20 16.16 28.28
CA ILE A 738 -16.62 14.85 28.60
C ILE A 738 -16.95 14.43 30.04
N PRO A 739 -16.75 15.27 31.08
CA PRO A 739 -17.00 14.85 32.46
C PRO A 739 -18.48 14.82 32.86
N ALA A 740 -19.37 15.43 32.08
CA ALA A 740 -20.72 15.78 32.53
C ALA A 740 -21.59 14.60 32.95
N ARG A 741 -21.33 13.42 32.36
CA ARG A 741 -22.08 12.19 32.60
C ARG A 741 -21.23 11.05 33.16
N LEU A 742 -19.97 11.34 33.48
CA LEU A 742 -19.08 10.33 34.06
C LEU A 742 -19.30 10.28 35.57
N PRO A 743 -19.12 9.10 36.20
CA PRO A 743 -19.21 8.99 37.67
C PRO A 743 -18.22 9.92 38.38
N ALA A 744 -18.59 10.36 39.59
CA ALA A 744 -17.83 11.36 40.34
C ALA A 744 -16.38 10.95 40.69
N ASN A 745 -16.08 9.65 40.71
CA ASN A 745 -14.73 9.12 40.95
C ASN A 745 -13.87 9.01 39.68
N VAL A 746 -14.43 9.25 38.49
CA VAL A 746 -13.68 9.35 37.23
C VAL A 746 -13.07 10.74 37.13
N LYS A 747 -11.75 10.80 36.99
CA LYS A 747 -11.03 12.08 36.84
C LYS A 747 -10.81 12.36 35.36
N VAL A 748 -10.99 13.61 34.95
CA VAL A 748 -10.80 14.03 33.56
C VAL A 748 -9.81 15.19 33.50
N ALA A 749 -8.75 15.04 32.71
CA ALA A 749 -7.82 16.11 32.37
C ALA A 749 -8.14 16.60 30.96
N HIS A 750 -8.86 17.73 30.84
CA HIS A 750 -9.44 18.13 29.55
C HIS A 750 -9.45 19.64 29.29
N LYS A 751 -9.58 19.98 28.02
CA LYS A 751 -9.80 21.34 27.52
C LYS A 751 -11.05 21.41 26.66
N THR A 752 -11.98 22.26 27.12
CA THR A 752 -13.20 22.63 26.38
C THR A 752 -12.96 23.81 25.44
N GLY A 753 -13.78 23.91 24.39
CA GLY A 753 -13.85 25.07 23.50
C GLY A 753 -15.29 25.37 23.09
N GLY A 754 -15.70 26.63 23.18
CA GLY A 754 -17.05 27.06 22.82
C GLY A 754 -17.02 28.35 22.02
N LEU A 755 -17.77 28.38 20.92
CA LEU A 755 -18.21 29.57 20.18
C LEU A 755 -19.69 29.36 19.83
N PRO A 756 -20.44 30.38 19.36
CA PRO A 756 -21.89 30.25 19.18
C PRO A 756 -22.37 28.98 18.44
N LEU A 757 -21.63 28.53 17.41
CA LEU A 757 -21.93 27.33 16.61
C LEU A 757 -20.92 26.18 16.76
N ILE A 758 -20.06 26.24 17.79
CA ILE A 758 -18.97 25.28 17.98
C ILE A 758 -18.94 24.82 19.43
N CYS A 759 -18.89 23.49 19.62
CA CYS A 759 -18.71 22.88 20.93
C CYS A 759 -17.62 21.81 20.84
N HIS A 760 -16.56 21.96 21.62
CA HIS A 760 -15.41 21.08 21.63
C HIS A 760 -15.07 20.65 23.05
N ASP A 761 -14.61 19.42 23.18
CA ASP A 761 -13.92 18.95 24.37
C ASP A 761 -12.88 17.88 23.99
N SER A 762 -11.74 17.89 24.67
CA SER A 762 -10.61 17.01 24.37
C SER A 762 -9.83 16.74 25.66
N GLY A 763 -9.56 15.48 25.98
CA GLY A 763 -8.91 15.16 27.24
C GLY A 763 -8.55 13.70 27.45
N ILE A 764 -7.91 13.46 28.60
CA ILE A 764 -7.58 12.13 29.13
C ILE A 764 -8.55 11.81 30.26
N VAL A 765 -9.22 10.67 30.17
CA VAL A 765 -10.10 10.13 31.20
C VAL A 765 -9.35 9.09 32.01
N TYR A 766 -9.42 9.19 33.34
CA TYR A 766 -8.78 8.30 34.30
C TYR A 766 -9.84 7.52 35.06
N LEU A 767 -9.85 6.21 34.87
CA LEU A 767 -10.77 5.30 35.54
C LEU A 767 -10.24 4.90 36.93
N PRO A 768 -11.14 4.58 37.89
CA PRO A 768 -10.74 4.13 39.23
C PRO A 768 -9.91 2.84 39.25
N ASP A 769 -10.01 2.02 38.21
CA ASP A 769 -9.27 0.76 38.06
C ASP A 769 -7.88 0.94 37.42
N GLY A 770 -7.44 2.19 37.22
CA GLY A 770 -6.12 2.52 36.69
C GLY A 770 -6.06 2.66 35.17
N ARG A 771 -7.11 2.24 34.45
CA ARG A 771 -7.20 2.43 33.00
C ARG A 771 -7.39 3.90 32.63
N LYS A 772 -6.95 4.23 31.41
CA LYS A 772 -6.91 5.61 30.90
C LYS A 772 -7.17 5.59 29.40
N TYR A 773 -7.97 6.53 28.93
CA TYR A 773 -8.19 6.72 27.50
C TYR A 773 -8.18 8.20 27.14
N VAL A 774 -7.83 8.50 25.89
CA VAL A 774 -7.97 9.82 25.29
C VAL A 774 -9.32 9.87 24.58
N LEU A 775 -10.04 10.97 24.73
CA LEU A 775 -11.28 11.23 24.02
C LEU A 775 -11.31 12.68 23.53
N VAL A 776 -11.64 12.85 22.25
CA VAL A 776 -11.80 14.13 21.58
C VAL A 776 -13.16 14.16 20.90
N LEU A 777 -13.93 15.21 21.17
CA LEU A 777 -15.29 15.42 20.73
C LEU A 777 -15.42 16.83 20.16
N LEU A 778 -15.65 16.94 18.85
CA LEU A 778 -15.79 18.21 18.15
C LEU A 778 -17.18 18.32 17.50
N SER A 779 -17.78 19.50 17.56
CA SER A 779 -18.92 19.88 16.73
C SER A 779 -18.74 21.28 16.11
N GLY A 780 -19.22 21.44 14.88
CA GLY A 780 -19.38 22.69 14.15
C GLY A 780 -20.81 22.79 13.59
N ASP A 781 -21.23 24.01 13.23
CA ASP A 781 -22.55 24.31 12.66
C ASP A 781 -23.75 23.91 13.54
N VAL A 782 -23.52 23.75 14.85
CA VAL A 782 -24.56 23.47 15.85
C VAL A 782 -24.45 24.45 17.00
N PRO A 783 -25.55 25.10 17.41
CA PRO A 783 -25.54 25.97 18.59
C PRO A 783 -24.91 25.28 19.79
N VAL A 784 -23.93 25.93 20.44
CA VAL A 784 -23.11 25.32 21.50
C VAL A 784 -23.95 24.69 22.63
N GLU A 785 -25.03 25.33 23.03
CA GLU A 785 -25.93 24.81 24.08
C GLU A 785 -26.68 23.54 23.64
N GLN A 786 -26.97 23.39 22.34
CA GLN A 786 -27.61 22.19 21.80
C GLN A 786 -26.63 21.04 21.59
N ALA A 787 -25.35 21.35 21.28
CA ALA A 787 -24.30 20.36 21.04
C ALA A 787 -23.76 19.70 22.33
N LYS A 788 -23.83 20.37 23.49
CA LYS A 788 -23.33 19.81 24.77
C LYS A 788 -23.94 18.47 25.13
N LYS A 789 -25.27 18.34 25.01
CA LYS A 789 -26.01 17.12 25.36
C LYS A 789 -25.58 15.90 24.54
N PRO A 790 -25.63 15.89 23.19
CA PRO A 790 -25.20 14.74 22.40
C PRO A 790 -23.71 14.41 22.61
N LEU A 791 -22.83 15.40 22.74
CA LEU A 791 -21.41 15.14 23.00
C LEU A 791 -21.19 14.51 24.39
N SER A 792 -21.90 14.96 25.43
CA SER A 792 -21.82 14.33 26.76
C SER A 792 -22.34 12.88 26.77
N LEU A 793 -23.37 12.57 25.97
CA LEU A 793 -23.87 11.21 25.75
C LEU A 793 -22.81 10.34 25.07
N ILE A 794 -22.12 10.87 24.06
CA ILE A 794 -21.04 10.14 23.38
C ILE A 794 -19.91 9.82 24.37
N SER A 795 -19.55 10.75 25.26
CA SER A 795 -18.57 10.49 26.34
C SER A 795 -19.02 9.35 27.27
N GLU A 796 -20.28 9.35 27.69
CA GLU A 796 -20.90 8.27 28.49
C GLU A 796 -20.83 6.92 27.75
N PHE A 797 -21.06 6.90 26.44
CA PHE A 797 -21.00 5.67 25.65
C PHE A 797 -19.59 5.06 25.65
N PHE A 798 -18.54 5.86 25.52
CA PHE A 798 -17.15 5.37 25.62
C PHE A 798 -16.81 4.87 27.03
N TYR A 799 -17.35 5.52 28.07
CA TYR A 799 -17.17 5.07 29.45
C TYR A 799 -17.87 3.72 29.73
N GLU A 800 -19.10 3.54 29.25
CA GLU A 800 -19.80 2.26 29.35
C GLU A 800 -19.07 1.17 28.57
N TYR A 801 -18.64 1.53 27.35
CA TYR A 801 -17.91 0.64 26.46
C TYR A 801 -16.63 0.08 27.10
N ILE A 802 -15.77 0.94 27.62
CA ILE A 802 -14.54 0.49 28.29
C ILE A 802 -14.83 -0.28 29.60
N LYS A 803 -16.02 -0.09 30.21
CA LYS A 803 -16.47 -0.89 31.36
C LYS A 803 -17.11 -2.22 30.96
N GLY A 804 -17.25 -2.52 29.67
CA GLY A 804 -17.88 -3.74 29.16
C GLY A 804 -19.39 -3.79 29.42
N LYS A 805 -20.06 -2.63 29.40
CA LYS A 805 -21.50 -2.49 29.68
C LYS A 805 -22.33 -2.17 28.45
#